data_AF-A0A642URJ2-F1
#
_entry.id   AF-A0A642URJ2-F1
#
_cell.length_a   1.000
_cell.length_b   1.000
_cell.length_c   1.000
_cell.angle_alpha   90.00
_cell.angle_beta   90.00
_cell.angle_gamma   90.00
#
_symmetry.space_group_name_H-M   'P 1'
#
loop_
_entity.id
_entity.type
_entity.pdbx_description
1 polymer ?
#
loop_
_entity_poly.entity_id
_entity_poly.type
_entity_poly.pdbx_seq_one_letter_code
_entity_poly.pdbx_strand_id
1 'polypeptide(L)'
;MWIEANPELSLSLPDEPIKLVDIPHTPLVAYTTKFSVTVLNQYTLIPVATHTRQQKSADQHGHNVDVKTKHITVHSAQLQKLVQFELVVETSNHYLIVYHGRVEPHRHLYEVHKGDQVLQSGLPVASDQSPWSLRSIFQSASKLLAPPPQPIMVETSHENNDDDNFTIESVRLAVFKVLKISIGIDRWWLKANSHNLIVFSQDQLQVVNLQSFKHEVVLLADQSWYSGSQVKFIEYNPYSGYFLAVNAANELWYFELTKGDSGIATTGHRVDSFAGLHTVKISFSSQGLTLIQLNSSLRLFSESFALIKSVPAPESVEIVWAPSGQFYVAIDHDTGYYRLVSRMGHTTFDSAIIQQELTQPFVKARQCVIAGNSEVMYVVGDKLWQLRLQSVTDNGHLFYTHDYFGTVSRRVTKYPIPPRLKRVMARIDGNASTYYIHHSLSGQYAITYGDHIAVSTPAMTPPLNWYFCDNTHEPINVVFSFWFRDFLGVIVRDDTTDEVVVFDSRHTKYTHSSFSFDTESVVAKYAVSARVGACHMTGSTLVMMLTNQITMVQFTTNQDKVSLSGSSINLSSIKNQLNTRLVSQVDKVGDHFLLLMTTGDFMILHSLGGSQYELVLISKGVEWFRIDSVAYRDGSADYVYALCRDTVFVYPLAAVCAGDTPQPLAITVSGFSPLRLCSTAKSIDLVGLEHVVNHNRLAVKTGHRGVLHHFIEHDLVHTPKELVVPRLSSRYSGYDSYNYCLEVLLVRYLTEIDKPPVLDKLMEVVDDSVYINCLRKIEVGYWDKFFTALGTTAEDYMAKLIEKGDVERCYHYLIIYLNADTKDDVDNEVILKIFRMLQRAGRWDWCFELCRFVKLIDRDFLLELRRELVDDDTKLAVEADEKLILA
;
A
#
# COMPACT_ATOMS: atom_id res chain seq x y z
N MET A 1 0.42 1.58 -1.53
CA MET A 1 0.64 2.87 -2.23
C MET A 1 -0.59 3.75 -2.08
N TRP A 2 -0.40 5.04 -1.82
CA TRP A 2 -1.44 6.03 -1.51
C TRP A 2 -1.19 7.33 -2.27
N ILE A 3 -2.23 8.11 -2.56
CA ILE A 3 -2.06 9.49 -3.05
C ILE A 3 -1.88 10.38 -1.83
N GLU A 4 -0.72 11.03 -1.69
CA GLU A 4 -0.39 11.76 -0.46
C GLU A 4 -1.35 12.92 -0.19
N ALA A 5 -1.63 13.71 -1.23
CA ALA A 5 -2.38 14.95 -1.15
C ALA A 5 -2.97 15.34 -2.52
N ASN A 6 -3.68 16.47 -2.55
CA ASN A 6 -4.09 17.13 -3.79
C ASN A 6 -2.90 17.34 -4.74
N PRO A 7 -3.15 17.46 -6.06
CA PRO A 7 -2.11 17.81 -7.02
C PRO A 7 -1.36 19.08 -6.60
N GLU A 8 -0.04 19.00 -6.45
CA GLU A 8 0.80 20.13 -6.02
C GLU A 8 1.24 21.01 -7.19
N LEU A 9 1.53 20.37 -8.32
CA LEU A 9 2.05 21.01 -9.52
C LEU A 9 1.16 20.70 -10.71
N SER A 10 0.91 21.73 -11.51
CA SER A 10 0.20 21.62 -12.77
C SER A 10 0.95 22.38 -13.85
N LEU A 11 1.10 21.77 -15.02
CA LEU A 11 1.65 22.42 -16.21
C LEU A 11 0.54 22.51 -17.26
N SER A 12 0.22 23.73 -17.67
CA SER A 12 -0.60 23.95 -18.87
C SER A 12 0.23 23.57 -20.08
N LEU A 13 -0.20 22.55 -20.81
CA LEU A 13 0.50 22.09 -22.00
C LEU A 13 0.19 23.04 -23.17
N PRO A 14 1.20 23.41 -23.97
CA PRO A 14 1.00 24.34 -25.09
C PRO A 14 0.14 23.75 -26.20
N ASP A 15 0.24 22.44 -26.41
CA ASP A 15 -0.54 21.66 -27.37
C ASP A 15 -1.16 20.44 -26.69
N GLU A 16 -2.19 19.88 -27.30
CA GLU A 16 -2.84 18.65 -26.84
C GLU A 16 -1.82 17.49 -26.79
N PRO A 17 -1.58 16.90 -25.60
CA PRO A 17 -0.66 15.78 -25.47
C PRO A 17 -1.25 14.53 -26.12
N ILE A 18 -0.42 13.84 -26.90
CA ILE A 18 -0.74 12.53 -27.45
C ILE A 18 -0.44 11.46 -26.41
N LYS A 19 0.78 11.51 -25.86
CA LYS A 19 1.23 10.54 -24.88
C LYS A 19 2.36 11.07 -24.02
N LEU A 20 2.31 10.74 -22.74
CA LEU A 20 3.40 10.90 -21.78
C LEU A 20 4.08 9.54 -21.56
N VAL A 21 5.41 9.53 -21.43
CA VAL A 21 6.21 8.34 -21.10
C VAL A 21 7.29 8.69 -20.07
N ASP A 22 7.53 7.78 -19.13
CA ASP A 22 8.67 7.80 -18.21
C ASP A 22 9.99 7.56 -18.98
N ILE A 23 11.11 8.07 -18.48
CA ILE A 23 12.44 7.72 -18.98
C ILE A 23 13.17 6.94 -17.87
N PRO A 24 13.26 5.60 -17.98
CA PRO A 24 13.81 4.75 -16.92
C PRO A 24 15.23 5.15 -16.51
N HIS A 25 15.54 4.97 -15.23
CA HIS A 25 16.81 5.33 -14.58
C HIS A 25 17.18 6.83 -14.61
N THR A 26 16.26 7.70 -15.01
CA THR A 26 16.46 9.15 -15.00
C THR A 26 15.33 9.86 -14.27
N PRO A 27 15.57 11.05 -13.71
CA PRO A 27 14.50 11.86 -13.14
C PRO A 27 13.76 12.67 -14.22
N LEU A 28 13.43 12.04 -15.35
CA LEU A 28 12.91 12.70 -16.55
C LEU A 28 11.67 11.98 -17.08
N VAL A 29 10.76 12.78 -17.64
CA VAL A 29 9.60 12.29 -18.38
C VAL A 29 9.52 12.98 -19.74
N ALA A 30 9.06 12.26 -20.76
CA ALA A 30 8.88 12.83 -22.10
C ALA A 30 7.39 12.87 -22.47
N TYR A 31 6.93 14.03 -22.93
CA TYR A 31 5.61 14.16 -23.54
C TYR A 31 5.75 14.43 -25.04
N THR A 32 4.82 13.84 -25.80
CA THR A 32 4.75 13.98 -27.25
C THR A 32 3.44 14.64 -27.64
N THR A 33 3.52 15.61 -28.55
CA THR A 33 2.38 16.26 -29.21
C THR A 33 2.37 15.84 -30.68
N LYS A 34 1.43 16.35 -31.48
CA LYS A 34 1.38 16.09 -32.93
C LYS A 34 2.68 16.43 -33.67
N PHE A 35 3.44 17.42 -33.17
CA PHE A 35 4.63 17.94 -33.86
C PHE A 35 5.89 18.01 -33.00
N SER A 36 5.79 17.92 -31.67
CA SER A 36 6.92 18.09 -30.77
C SER A 36 7.12 16.90 -29.84
N VAL A 37 8.38 16.73 -29.42
CA VAL A 37 8.77 15.88 -28.31
C VAL A 37 9.49 16.78 -27.31
N THR A 38 9.01 16.77 -26.06
CA THR A 38 9.57 17.58 -24.98
C THR A 38 9.89 16.69 -23.80
N VAL A 39 11.10 16.84 -23.28
CA VAL A 39 11.57 16.18 -22.06
C VAL A 39 11.46 17.18 -20.91
N LEU A 40 10.84 16.76 -19.83
CA LEU A 40 10.63 17.52 -18.61
C LEU A 40 11.41 16.89 -17.46
N ASN A 41 11.83 17.71 -16.49
CA ASN A 41 12.25 17.21 -15.19
C ASN A 41 11.03 16.70 -14.41
N GLN A 42 11.13 15.52 -13.83
CA GLN A 42 10.00 14.82 -13.21
C GLN A 42 9.44 15.55 -11.96
N TYR A 43 10.29 16.29 -11.23
CA TYR A 43 9.90 16.90 -9.95
C TYR A 43 9.44 18.36 -10.09
N THR A 44 9.99 19.08 -11.06
CA THR A 44 9.69 20.51 -11.26
C THR A 44 8.77 20.75 -12.46
N LEU A 45 8.57 19.74 -13.32
CA LEU A 45 7.92 19.84 -14.63
C LEU A 45 8.56 20.88 -15.56
N ILE A 46 9.80 21.32 -15.27
CA ILE A 46 10.52 22.26 -16.12
C ILE A 46 10.99 21.54 -17.39
N PRO A 47 10.73 22.10 -18.60
CA PRO A 47 11.24 21.53 -19.84
C PRO A 47 12.75 21.66 -19.92
N VAL A 48 13.43 20.51 -20.06
CA VAL A 48 14.90 20.43 -20.16
C VAL A 48 15.39 20.28 -21.59
N ALA A 49 14.55 19.73 -22.48
CA ALA A 49 14.82 19.67 -23.91
C ALA A 49 13.50 19.65 -24.70
N THR A 50 13.46 20.32 -25.85
CA THR A 50 12.31 20.27 -26.76
C THR A 50 12.81 20.19 -28.19
N HIS A 51 12.19 19.31 -28.98
CA HIS A 51 12.37 19.25 -30.42
C HIS A 51 11.02 19.34 -31.12
N THR A 52 10.82 20.39 -31.91
CA THR A 52 9.61 20.59 -32.74
C THR A 52 9.94 20.29 -34.19
N ARG A 53 9.15 19.41 -34.82
CA ARG A 53 9.29 19.05 -36.23
C ARG A 53 8.81 20.20 -37.11
N GLN A 54 9.53 20.43 -38.20
CA GLN A 54 9.11 21.39 -39.23
C GLN A 54 7.88 20.85 -40.00
N GLN A 55 7.04 21.75 -40.50
CA GLN A 55 5.83 21.39 -41.26
C GLN A 55 6.13 20.42 -42.41
N LYS A 56 7.19 20.67 -43.19
CA LYS A 56 7.62 19.76 -44.28
C LYS A 56 7.86 18.32 -43.82
N SER A 57 8.44 18.14 -42.63
CA SER A 57 8.67 16.80 -42.06
C SER A 57 7.35 16.16 -41.65
N ALA A 58 6.42 16.94 -41.10
CA ALA A 58 5.09 16.46 -40.73
C ALA A 58 4.26 16.08 -41.95
N ASP A 59 4.35 16.84 -43.04
CA ASP A 59 3.66 16.54 -44.30
C ASP A 59 4.23 15.26 -44.94
N GLN A 60 5.55 15.06 -44.89
CA GLN A 60 6.21 13.90 -45.49
C GLN A 60 6.04 12.61 -44.66
N HIS A 61 6.32 12.66 -43.35
CA HIS A 61 6.33 11.48 -42.50
C HIS A 61 5.04 11.31 -41.68
N GLY A 62 4.09 12.24 -41.75
CA GLY A 62 2.88 12.25 -40.92
C GLY A 62 3.12 12.89 -39.54
N HIS A 63 2.02 13.19 -38.84
CA HIS A 63 2.05 13.64 -37.43
C HIS A 63 2.35 12.49 -36.48
N ASN A 64 2.88 12.79 -35.29
CA ASN A 64 3.17 11.80 -34.26
C ASN A 64 1.87 11.14 -33.76
N VAL A 65 1.92 9.86 -33.36
CA VAL A 65 0.75 9.06 -32.91
C VAL A 65 1.03 8.28 -31.63
N ASP A 66 2.22 7.68 -31.51
CA ASP A 66 2.62 6.95 -30.31
C ASP A 66 4.10 7.23 -29.97
N VAL A 67 4.50 6.97 -28.73
CA VAL A 67 5.90 6.99 -28.31
C VAL A 67 6.18 5.89 -27.30
N LYS A 68 7.36 5.29 -27.42
CA LYS A 68 7.95 4.40 -26.39
C LYS A 68 9.40 4.78 -26.16
N THR A 69 9.86 4.51 -24.95
CA THR A 69 11.21 4.82 -24.49
C THR A 69 12.04 3.56 -24.33
N LYS A 70 13.36 3.71 -24.42
CA LYS A 70 14.33 2.68 -24.08
C LYS A 70 15.56 3.32 -23.47
N HIS A 71 16.00 2.79 -22.34
CA HIS A 71 17.26 3.20 -21.73
C HIS A 71 18.46 2.44 -22.34
N ILE A 72 19.60 3.11 -22.51
CA ILE A 72 20.85 2.52 -23.00
C ILE A 72 21.93 2.75 -21.95
N THR A 73 22.26 1.70 -21.20
CA THR A 73 23.32 1.71 -20.18
C THR A 73 24.57 1.01 -20.70
N VAL A 74 25.47 1.66 -21.46
CA VAL A 74 26.83 1.10 -21.63
C VAL A 74 27.92 2.16 -21.84
N HIS A 75 28.82 2.25 -20.86
CA HIS A 75 30.28 2.23 -21.08
C HIS A 75 31.00 1.73 -19.81
N SER A 76 31.10 0.40 -19.66
CA SER A 76 31.79 -0.29 -18.57
C SER A 76 33.32 -0.07 -18.53
N ALA A 77 33.90 0.58 -19.54
CA ALA A 77 35.34 0.77 -19.65
C ALA A 77 35.89 2.06 -19.00
N GLN A 78 35.04 3.04 -18.67
CA GLN A 78 35.49 4.37 -18.22
C GLN A 78 34.95 4.81 -16.86
N LEU A 79 34.14 4.00 -16.16
CA LEU A 79 33.49 4.35 -14.88
C LEU A 79 32.68 5.67 -14.88
N GLN A 80 32.51 6.33 -16.03
CA GLN A 80 31.64 7.49 -16.20
C GLN A 80 30.24 7.01 -16.59
N LYS A 81 29.28 7.17 -15.68
CA LYS A 81 27.85 6.93 -15.94
C LYS A 81 27.32 7.99 -16.92
N LEU A 82 27.53 7.78 -18.23
CA LEU A 82 26.76 8.51 -19.25
C LEU A 82 25.39 7.87 -19.36
N VAL A 83 24.36 8.63 -19.00
CA VAL A 83 22.97 8.17 -19.11
C VAL A 83 22.43 8.56 -20.49
N GLN A 84 22.15 7.56 -21.31
CA GLN A 84 21.60 7.69 -22.66
C GLN A 84 20.25 6.99 -22.76
N PHE A 85 19.34 7.57 -23.53
CA PHE A 85 18.02 7.00 -23.79
C PHE A 85 17.61 7.20 -25.25
N GLU A 86 16.70 6.35 -25.73
CA GLU A 86 16.05 6.44 -27.03
C GLU A 86 14.55 6.68 -26.84
N LEU A 87 14.00 7.68 -27.54
CA LEU A 87 12.55 7.85 -27.70
C LEU A 87 12.19 7.47 -29.13
N VAL A 88 11.38 6.42 -29.30
CA VAL A 88 10.91 5.97 -30.60
C VAL A 88 9.48 6.45 -30.78
N VAL A 89 9.26 7.33 -31.76
CA VAL A 89 7.99 7.98 -32.04
C VAL A 89 7.38 7.40 -33.31
N GLU A 90 6.18 6.86 -33.19
CA GLU A 90 5.36 6.43 -34.32
C GLU A 90 4.64 7.61 -34.96
N THR A 91 4.51 7.58 -36.28
CA THR A 91 3.75 8.58 -37.04
C THR A 91 2.57 7.96 -37.80
N SER A 92 1.62 8.81 -38.16
CA SER A 92 0.41 8.44 -38.92
C SER A 92 0.67 7.86 -40.31
N ASN A 93 1.86 8.09 -40.89
CA ASN A 93 2.27 7.47 -42.17
C ASN A 93 3.18 6.24 -41.95
N HIS A 94 3.10 5.59 -40.78
CA HIS A 94 3.85 4.39 -40.42
C HIS A 94 5.38 4.56 -40.47
N TYR A 95 5.87 5.73 -40.05
CA TYR A 95 7.29 5.93 -39.77
C TYR A 95 7.57 5.78 -38.28
N LEU A 96 8.76 5.28 -37.95
CA LEU A 96 9.33 5.29 -36.61
C LEU A 96 10.53 6.25 -36.58
N ILE A 97 10.37 7.37 -35.88
CA ILE A 97 11.40 8.39 -35.67
C ILE A 97 12.10 8.08 -34.35
N VAL A 98 13.39 7.77 -34.40
CA VAL A 98 14.20 7.45 -33.23
C VAL A 98 14.97 8.71 -32.82
N TYR A 99 14.64 9.25 -31.66
CA TYR A 99 15.38 10.30 -30.98
C TYR A 99 16.38 9.68 -30.03
N HIS A 100 17.60 10.20 -30.02
CA HIS A 100 18.63 9.86 -29.03
C HIS A 100 18.78 11.02 -28.05
N GLY A 101 18.61 10.70 -26.77
CA GLY A 101 18.75 11.61 -25.64
C GLY A 101 20.03 11.30 -24.86
N ARG A 102 20.81 12.34 -24.55
CA ARG A 102 21.98 12.25 -23.67
C ARG A 102 21.81 13.20 -22.49
N VAL A 103 21.90 12.66 -21.29
CA VAL A 103 21.91 13.43 -20.04
C VAL A 103 23.35 13.85 -19.74
N GLU A 104 23.57 15.14 -19.52
CA GLU A 104 24.89 15.71 -19.17
C GLU A 104 24.89 16.09 -17.67
N PRO A 105 25.33 15.18 -16.76
CA PRO A 105 25.20 15.38 -15.32
C PRO A 105 26.08 16.51 -14.76
N HIS A 106 27.12 16.93 -15.50
CA HIS A 106 28.05 17.98 -15.10
C HIS A 106 27.71 19.36 -15.69
N ARG A 107 26.64 19.47 -16.47
CA ARG A 107 26.23 20.72 -17.11
C ARG A 107 24.84 21.09 -16.61
N HIS A 108 24.77 22.13 -15.79
CA HIS A 108 23.52 22.60 -15.22
C HIS A 108 22.77 23.50 -16.20
N LEU A 109 21.44 23.43 -16.21
CA LEU A 109 20.59 24.21 -17.11
C LEU A 109 20.73 25.73 -16.94
N TYR A 110 21.23 26.15 -15.77
CA TYR A 110 21.47 27.54 -15.44
C TYR A 110 22.85 28.05 -15.88
N GLU A 111 23.66 27.22 -16.54
CA GLU A 111 24.96 27.64 -17.06
C GLU A 111 24.87 28.08 -18.52
N VAL A 112 25.21 29.34 -18.79
CA VAL A 112 25.38 29.85 -20.15
C VAL A 112 26.83 29.59 -20.56
N HIS A 113 27.05 28.95 -21.71
CA HIS A 113 28.38 28.63 -22.24
C HIS A 113 28.59 29.27 -23.62
N LYS A 114 29.82 29.65 -23.93
CA LYS A 114 30.28 29.97 -25.30
C LYS A 114 31.50 29.13 -25.61
N GLY A 115 31.30 28.08 -26.41
CA GLY A 115 32.31 27.03 -26.59
C GLY A 115 32.47 26.20 -25.31
N ASP A 116 33.72 25.96 -24.90
CA ASP A 116 34.06 25.26 -23.64
C ASP A 116 34.16 26.20 -22.43
N GLN A 117 33.85 27.49 -22.59
CA GLN A 117 33.93 28.49 -21.54
C GLN A 117 32.55 28.79 -20.96
N VAL A 118 32.38 28.60 -19.65
CA VAL A 118 31.20 29.02 -18.88
C VAL A 118 31.17 30.55 -18.88
N LEU A 119 30.19 31.15 -19.54
CA LEU A 119 29.94 32.60 -19.56
C LEU A 119 29.20 33.09 -18.31
N GLN A 120 28.34 32.25 -17.74
CA GLN A 120 27.57 32.55 -16.54
C GLN A 120 27.26 31.24 -15.82
N SER A 121 27.71 31.09 -14.58
CA SER A 121 27.13 30.11 -13.66
C SER A 121 25.87 30.72 -13.07
N GLY A 122 24.72 30.10 -13.32
CA GLY A 122 23.49 30.54 -12.68
C GLY A 122 23.53 30.17 -11.20
N LEU A 123 23.82 31.15 -10.35
CA LEU A 123 23.52 31.05 -8.94
C LEU A 123 22.00 31.13 -8.75
N PRO A 124 21.42 30.37 -7.79
CA PRO A 124 20.02 30.52 -7.44
C PRO A 124 19.76 31.93 -6.89
N VAL A 125 18.54 32.40 -7.08
CA VAL A 125 18.05 33.67 -6.54
C VAL A 125 18.29 33.66 -5.03
N ALA A 126 19.27 34.42 -4.56
CA ALA A 126 19.56 34.59 -3.15
C ALA A 126 18.36 35.25 -2.48
N SER A 127 17.55 34.46 -1.78
CA SER A 127 16.71 34.95 -0.69
C SER A 127 17.55 34.91 0.58
N ASP A 128 18.43 35.88 0.79
CA ASP A 128 18.91 36.14 2.14
C ASP A 128 19.22 37.62 2.39
N GLN A 129 18.63 38.09 3.48
CA GLN A 129 18.69 39.45 3.99
C GLN A 129 20.06 39.74 4.64
N SER A 130 21.12 39.85 3.84
CA SER A 130 22.40 40.38 4.33
C SER A 130 22.87 41.58 3.49
N PRO A 131 23.45 42.63 4.11
CA PRO A 131 23.82 43.84 3.41
C PRO A 131 25.04 43.59 2.51
N TRP A 132 24.85 43.91 1.23
CA TRP A 132 25.86 44.01 0.18
C TRP A 132 27.25 44.46 0.69
N SER A 133 28.31 43.70 0.39
CA SER A 133 29.69 44.20 0.50
C SER A 133 30.54 43.85 -0.73
N LEU A 134 31.21 44.86 -1.29
CA LEU A 134 32.16 44.75 -2.42
C LEU A 134 33.28 43.73 -2.15
N ARG A 135 33.58 43.45 -0.88
CA ARG A 135 34.63 42.52 -0.46
C ARG A 135 34.31 41.06 -0.83
N SER A 136 33.03 40.68 -0.81
CA SER A 136 32.57 39.35 -1.21
C SER A 136 32.82 39.07 -2.70
N ILE A 137 32.55 40.07 -3.56
CA ILE A 137 32.75 39.97 -5.02
C ILE A 137 34.24 39.82 -5.37
N PHE A 138 35.13 40.58 -4.72
CA PHE A 138 36.57 40.47 -4.95
C PHE A 138 37.19 39.16 -4.41
N GLN A 139 36.61 38.57 -3.36
CA GLN A 139 37.02 37.25 -2.88
C GLN A 139 36.58 36.14 -3.83
N SER A 140 35.40 36.24 -4.44
CA SER A 140 34.94 35.28 -5.44
C SER A 140 35.72 35.40 -6.75
N ALA A 141 36.05 36.62 -7.19
CA ALA A 141 36.82 36.86 -8.41
C ALA A 141 38.29 36.42 -8.29
N SER A 142 38.88 36.46 -7.10
CA SER A 142 40.27 36.04 -6.89
C SER A 142 40.45 34.52 -6.83
N LYS A 143 39.41 33.75 -6.45
CA LYS A 143 39.42 32.28 -6.51
C LYS A 143 39.39 31.71 -7.94
N LEU A 144 38.88 32.49 -8.90
CA LEU A 144 38.80 32.10 -10.32
C LEU A 144 40.13 32.22 -11.09
N LEU A 145 41.14 32.87 -10.51
CA LEU A 145 42.43 33.16 -11.16
C LEU A 145 43.58 32.21 -10.71
N ALA A 146 43.32 31.28 -9.80
CA ALA A 146 44.30 30.29 -9.38
C ALA A 146 44.18 29.01 -10.24
N PRO A 147 45.31 28.37 -10.65
CA PRO A 147 45.27 27.08 -11.33
C PRO A 147 44.64 26.00 -10.41
N PRO A 148 43.99 24.97 -10.98
CA PRO A 148 43.23 24.00 -10.19
C PRO A 148 44.17 23.23 -9.25
N PRO A 149 43.93 23.22 -7.92
CA PRO A 149 44.64 22.32 -7.04
C PRO A 149 44.19 20.88 -7.33
N GLN A 150 45.15 19.95 -7.27
CA GLN A 150 44.84 18.52 -7.25
C GLN A 150 43.85 18.21 -6.12
N PRO A 151 42.94 17.23 -6.31
CA PRO A 151 41.91 16.93 -5.32
C PRO A 151 42.55 16.28 -4.10
N ILE A 152 42.90 17.09 -3.12
CA ILE A 152 43.11 16.66 -1.75
C ILE A 152 41.71 16.65 -1.13
N MET A 153 41.08 15.48 -1.07
CA MET A 153 39.87 15.28 -0.26
C MET A 153 40.26 15.39 1.21
N VAL A 154 40.01 16.56 1.77
CA VAL A 154 39.79 16.75 3.20
C VAL A 154 38.44 17.44 3.29
N GLU A 155 37.37 16.64 3.46
CA GLU A 155 36.08 17.18 3.89
C GLU A 155 36.18 17.49 5.38
N THR A 156 36.56 18.74 5.68
CA THR A 156 36.34 19.30 7.00
C THR A 156 34.85 19.46 7.24
N SER A 157 34.36 18.72 8.23
CA SER A 157 33.10 18.91 8.94
C SER A 157 32.78 20.38 9.23
N HIS A 158 31.49 20.71 9.09
CA HIS A 158 30.81 21.96 9.49
C HIS A 158 30.85 23.11 8.48
N GLU A 159 29.95 23.05 7.49
CA GLU A 159 29.05 24.14 7.13
C GLU A 159 27.87 23.53 6.34
N ASN A 160 26.66 23.66 6.89
CA ASN A 160 25.42 23.39 6.16
C ASN A 160 25.32 24.41 5.03
N ASN A 161 25.82 24.09 3.84
CA ASN A 161 25.33 24.72 2.63
C ASN A 161 24.00 24.04 2.29
N ASP A 162 22.90 24.72 2.62
CA ASP A 162 21.52 24.35 2.33
C ASP A 162 21.19 24.35 0.80
N ASP A 163 22.18 24.60 -0.07
CA ASP A 163 22.04 24.75 -1.53
C ASP A 163 22.07 23.43 -2.33
N ASP A 164 22.26 22.28 -1.67
CA ASP A 164 22.44 20.97 -2.32
C ASP A 164 21.12 20.27 -2.71
N ASN A 165 19.99 20.99 -2.61
CA ASN A 165 18.67 20.36 -2.52
C ASN A 165 18.08 19.83 -3.84
N PHE A 166 18.47 20.31 -5.02
CA PHE A 166 18.02 19.73 -6.31
C PHE A 166 18.83 20.23 -7.50
N THR A 167 19.51 19.35 -8.24
CA THR A 167 20.17 19.69 -9.51
C THR A 167 19.30 19.28 -10.71
N ILE A 168 19.01 20.23 -11.60
CA ILE A 168 18.33 19.94 -12.88
C ILE A 168 19.39 19.63 -13.93
N GLU A 169 19.43 18.37 -14.37
CA GLU A 169 20.36 17.88 -15.38
C GLU A 169 19.99 18.44 -16.77
N SER A 170 21.00 18.83 -17.56
CA SER A 170 20.77 19.23 -18.96
C SER A 170 20.67 18.01 -19.88
N VAL A 171 19.78 18.10 -20.87
CA VAL A 171 19.50 17.00 -21.80
C VAL A 171 19.71 17.48 -23.23
N ARG A 172 20.47 16.72 -24.01
CA ARG A 172 20.58 16.91 -25.45
C ARG A 172 19.71 15.89 -26.16
N LEU A 173 18.75 16.37 -26.95
CA LEU A 173 17.84 15.55 -27.74
C LEU A 173 18.10 15.76 -29.23
N ALA A 174 18.37 14.69 -29.96
CA ALA A 174 18.60 14.74 -31.40
C ALA A 174 17.87 13.61 -32.13
N VAL A 175 17.40 13.87 -33.35
CA VAL A 175 16.89 12.80 -34.23
C VAL A 175 18.08 11.97 -34.69
N PHE A 176 18.08 10.70 -34.34
CA PHE A 176 19.11 9.76 -34.76
C PHE A 176 18.75 9.11 -36.10
N LYS A 177 17.53 8.60 -36.23
CA LYS A 177 17.09 7.83 -37.41
C LYS A 177 15.59 7.98 -37.68
N VAL A 178 15.21 7.75 -38.94
CA VAL A 178 13.81 7.68 -39.40
C VAL A 178 13.64 6.40 -40.21
N LEU A 179 12.74 5.51 -39.78
CA LEU A 179 12.49 4.20 -40.39
C LEU A 179 11.08 4.17 -40.99
N LYS A 180 10.95 3.80 -42.26
CA LYS A 180 9.64 3.57 -42.89
C LYS A 180 9.26 2.09 -42.77
N ILE A 181 8.13 1.80 -42.14
CA ILE A 181 7.60 0.42 -42.09
C ILE A 181 6.62 0.23 -43.25
N SER A 182 7.07 -0.49 -44.28
CA SER A 182 6.32 -0.60 -45.54
C SER A 182 5.02 -1.41 -45.41
N ILE A 183 4.95 -2.33 -44.45
CA ILE A 183 3.79 -3.20 -44.20
C ILE A 183 2.72 -2.55 -43.32
N GLY A 184 2.92 -1.30 -42.88
CA GLY A 184 2.09 -0.66 -41.85
C GLY A 184 2.48 -1.08 -40.43
N ILE A 185 1.86 -0.45 -39.44
CA ILE A 185 2.10 -0.71 -38.01
C ILE A 185 0.73 -0.86 -37.36
N ASP A 186 0.38 -2.08 -36.94
CA ASP A 186 -0.79 -2.30 -36.08
C ASP A 186 -0.37 -2.18 -34.61
N ARG A 187 0.76 -2.82 -34.25
CA ARG A 187 1.40 -2.73 -32.93
C ARG A 187 2.91 -2.87 -33.07
N TRP A 188 3.66 -2.35 -32.11
CA TRP A 188 5.11 -2.50 -32.07
C TRP A 188 5.65 -2.48 -30.65
N TRP A 189 6.81 -3.09 -30.42
CA TRP A 189 7.46 -3.19 -29.12
C TRP A 189 8.97 -3.09 -29.23
N LEU A 190 9.61 -2.59 -28.17
CA LEU A 190 11.06 -2.60 -28.02
C LEU A 190 11.42 -3.76 -27.10
N LYS A 191 12.23 -4.70 -27.58
CA LYS A 191 12.67 -5.82 -26.74
C LYS A 191 13.72 -5.34 -25.75
N ALA A 192 13.41 -5.47 -24.45
CA ALA A 192 14.29 -5.10 -23.35
C ALA A 192 15.69 -5.73 -23.49
N ASN A 193 16.73 -4.99 -23.08
CA ASN A 193 18.14 -5.42 -23.15
C ASN A 193 18.59 -5.89 -24.55
N SER A 194 17.94 -5.43 -25.62
CA SER A 194 18.30 -5.76 -27.00
C SER A 194 18.15 -4.55 -27.93
N HIS A 195 18.80 -4.59 -29.09
CA HIS A 195 18.58 -3.61 -30.17
C HIS A 195 17.41 -4.00 -31.09
N ASN A 196 16.54 -4.93 -30.68
CA ASN A 196 15.47 -5.42 -31.55
C ASN A 196 14.16 -4.65 -31.33
N LEU A 197 13.64 -4.08 -32.41
CA LEU A 197 12.30 -3.58 -32.56
C LEU A 197 11.44 -4.71 -33.14
N ILE A 198 10.27 -4.94 -32.56
CA ILE A 198 9.31 -5.93 -33.07
C ILE A 198 8.08 -5.17 -33.55
N VAL A 199 7.68 -5.39 -34.80
CA VAL A 199 6.50 -4.78 -35.41
C VAL A 199 5.52 -5.88 -35.78
N PHE A 200 4.26 -5.69 -35.45
CA PHE A 200 3.15 -6.53 -35.85
C PHE A 200 2.26 -5.79 -36.84
N SER A 201 1.96 -6.45 -37.96
CA SER A 201 1.00 -6.00 -38.96
C SER A 201 0.43 -7.22 -39.68
N GLN A 202 -0.90 -7.30 -39.83
CA GLN A 202 -1.56 -8.33 -40.66
C GLN A 202 -1.10 -9.79 -40.37
N ASP A 203 -1.07 -10.20 -39.10
CA ASP A 203 -0.59 -11.53 -38.64
C ASP A 203 0.90 -11.83 -38.89
N GLN A 204 1.69 -10.81 -39.24
CA GLN A 204 3.13 -10.92 -39.44
C GLN A 204 3.88 -10.21 -38.31
N LEU A 205 4.91 -10.88 -37.80
CA LEU A 205 5.88 -10.29 -36.87
C LEU A 205 7.19 -10.00 -37.59
N GLN A 206 7.52 -8.73 -37.73
CA GLN A 206 8.80 -8.27 -38.24
C GLN A 206 9.73 -7.89 -37.08
N VAL A 207 10.86 -8.55 -36.97
CA VAL A 207 11.90 -8.23 -35.98
C VAL A 207 13.02 -7.48 -36.67
N VAL A 208 13.20 -6.20 -36.35
CA VAL A 208 14.19 -5.30 -36.93
C VAL A 208 15.29 -5.02 -35.90
N ASN A 209 16.54 -5.32 -36.24
CA ASN A 209 17.67 -4.95 -35.39
C ASN A 209 18.08 -3.49 -35.67
N LEU A 210 17.90 -2.59 -34.72
CA LEU A 210 18.15 -1.14 -34.86
C LEU A 210 19.63 -0.76 -35.06
N GLN A 211 20.56 -1.67 -34.76
CA GLN A 211 21.99 -1.47 -34.95
C GLN A 211 22.43 -1.87 -36.36
N SER A 212 22.05 -3.07 -36.81
CA SER A 212 22.46 -3.65 -38.11
C SER A 212 21.46 -3.46 -39.24
N PHE A 213 20.21 -3.11 -38.91
CA PHE A 213 19.07 -2.96 -39.82
C PHE A 213 18.65 -4.23 -40.57
N LYS A 214 19.21 -5.37 -40.21
CA LYS A 214 18.68 -6.66 -40.66
C LYS A 214 17.31 -6.85 -40.04
N HIS A 215 16.39 -7.36 -40.85
CA HIS A 215 15.05 -7.71 -40.42
C HIS A 215 14.73 -9.14 -40.81
N GLU A 216 13.95 -9.78 -39.96
CA GLU A 216 13.40 -11.11 -40.18
C GLU A 216 11.89 -11.03 -39.98
N VAL A 217 11.14 -11.84 -40.73
CA VAL A 217 9.68 -11.85 -40.71
C VAL A 217 9.21 -13.24 -40.34
N VAL A 218 8.27 -13.30 -39.41
CA VAL A 218 7.60 -14.52 -38.97
C VAL A 218 6.12 -14.40 -39.29
N LEU A 219 5.60 -15.34 -40.08
CA LEU A 219 4.18 -15.49 -40.37
C LEU A 219 3.55 -16.44 -39.34
N LEU A 220 2.57 -15.95 -38.58
CA LEU A 220 1.90 -16.78 -37.55
C LEU A 220 1.06 -17.90 -38.16
N ALA A 221 0.45 -17.66 -39.32
CA ALA A 221 -0.36 -18.64 -40.04
C ALA A 221 0.45 -19.87 -40.50
N ASP A 222 1.77 -19.70 -40.71
CA ASP A 222 2.66 -20.78 -41.15
C ASP A 222 3.15 -21.67 -39.98
N GLN A 223 2.86 -21.28 -38.74
CA GLN A 223 3.32 -22.00 -37.57
C GLN A 223 2.44 -23.22 -37.28
N SER A 224 3.05 -24.40 -37.21
CA SER A 224 2.32 -25.66 -36.98
C SER A 224 1.57 -25.74 -35.66
N TRP A 225 1.99 -24.95 -34.67
CA TRP A 225 1.36 -24.90 -33.36
C TRP A 225 0.14 -23.96 -33.32
N TYR A 226 -0.08 -23.10 -34.32
CA TYR A 226 -1.14 -22.08 -34.31
C TYR A 226 -2.36 -22.51 -35.12
N SER A 227 -3.58 -22.09 -34.73
CA SER A 227 -4.83 -22.52 -35.41
C SER A 227 -5.11 -21.80 -36.75
N GLY A 228 -4.16 -21.01 -37.27
CA GLY A 228 -4.28 -20.30 -38.56
C GLY A 228 -5.38 -19.24 -38.63
N SER A 229 -6.08 -18.96 -37.52
CA SER A 229 -7.09 -17.89 -37.42
C SER A 229 -6.43 -16.52 -37.29
N GLN A 230 -7.05 -15.47 -37.83
CA GLN A 230 -6.51 -14.10 -37.72
C GLN A 230 -6.38 -13.64 -36.27
N VAL A 231 -5.31 -12.92 -35.93
CA VAL A 231 -5.12 -12.33 -34.61
C VAL A 231 -6.02 -11.10 -34.44
N LYS A 232 -6.87 -11.10 -33.40
CA LYS A 232 -7.68 -9.94 -33.00
C LYS A 232 -6.89 -8.98 -32.11
N PHE A 233 -6.08 -9.52 -31.21
CA PHE A 233 -5.32 -8.74 -30.24
C PHE A 233 -4.02 -9.46 -29.90
N ILE A 234 -2.93 -8.72 -29.72
CA ILE A 234 -1.62 -9.26 -29.35
C ILE A 234 -0.89 -8.28 -28.45
N GLU A 235 -0.24 -8.78 -27.41
CA GLU A 235 0.61 -8.00 -26.51
C GLU A 235 1.89 -8.76 -26.19
N TYR A 236 3.00 -8.02 -26.09
CA TYR A 236 4.31 -8.55 -25.75
C TYR A 236 4.61 -8.31 -24.27
N ASN A 237 5.06 -9.34 -23.56
CA ASN A 237 5.57 -9.20 -22.20
C ASN A 237 7.06 -8.82 -22.26
N PRO A 238 7.44 -7.57 -21.93
CA PRO A 238 8.82 -7.12 -22.00
C PRO A 238 9.72 -7.72 -20.91
N TYR A 239 9.16 -8.26 -19.83
CA TYR A 239 9.88 -8.78 -18.68
C TYR A 239 10.31 -10.23 -18.90
N SER A 240 9.39 -11.07 -19.39
CA SER A 240 9.63 -12.50 -19.61
C SER A 240 9.91 -12.87 -21.07
N GLY A 241 9.66 -11.96 -22.01
CA GLY A 241 10.04 -12.13 -23.41
C GLY A 241 9.11 -12.99 -24.27
N TYR A 242 7.82 -13.09 -23.92
CA TYR A 242 6.80 -13.84 -24.65
C TYR A 242 5.66 -12.96 -25.16
N PHE A 243 4.80 -13.52 -26.01
CA PHE A 243 3.58 -12.91 -26.50
C PHE A 243 2.34 -13.64 -26.00
N LEU A 244 1.29 -12.87 -25.76
CA LEU A 244 -0.07 -13.37 -25.70
C LEU A 244 -0.87 -12.81 -26.86
N ALA A 245 -1.56 -13.70 -27.57
CA ALA A 245 -2.43 -13.32 -28.68
C ALA A 245 -3.81 -13.94 -28.51
N VAL A 246 -4.85 -13.16 -28.81
CA VAL A 246 -6.22 -13.64 -28.94
C VAL A 246 -6.60 -13.64 -30.41
N ASN A 247 -7.03 -14.79 -30.92
CA ASN A 247 -7.37 -14.96 -32.33
C ASN A 247 -8.87 -14.72 -32.59
N ALA A 248 -9.28 -14.81 -33.86
CA ALA A 248 -10.65 -14.60 -34.29
C ALA A 248 -11.63 -15.64 -33.71
N ALA A 249 -11.14 -16.84 -33.41
CA ALA A 249 -11.86 -17.91 -32.72
C ALA A 249 -11.97 -17.70 -31.20
N ASN A 250 -11.51 -16.56 -30.67
CA ASN A 250 -11.48 -16.21 -29.24
C ASN A 250 -10.61 -17.16 -28.39
N GLU A 251 -9.59 -17.76 -28.99
CA GLU A 251 -8.59 -18.57 -28.30
C GLU A 251 -7.41 -17.69 -27.85
N LEU A 252 -6.95 -17.89 -26.62
CA LEU A 252 -5.74 -17.26 -26.07
C LEU A 252 -4.53 -18.16 -26.35
N TRP A 253 -3.51 -17.58 -26.97
CA TRP A 253 -2.29 -18.25 -27.39
C TRP A 253 -1.08 -17.63 -26.72
N TYR A 254 -0.17 -18.49 -26.27
CA TYR A 254 1.15 -18.13 -25.77
C TYR A 254 2.19 -18.49 -26.81
N PHE A 255 3.16 -17.61 -27.07
CA PHE A 255 4.33 -17.97 -27.87
C PHE A 255 5.55 -17.11 -27.57
N GLU A 256 6.73 -17.66 -27.87
CA GLU A 256 8.03 -17.00 -27.70
C GLU A 256 8.82 -16.95 -29.02
N LEU A 257 9.67 -15.94 -29.13
CA LEU A 257 10.66 -15.81 -30.21
C LEU A 257 12.00 -16.38 -29.73
N THR A 258 12.38 -17.55 -30.24
CA THR A 258 13.66 -18.21 -29.96
C THR A 258 14.62 -18.02 -31.12
N LYS A 259 15.92 -18.23 -30.86
CA LYS A 259 16.95 -18.19 -31.91
C LYS A 259 17.16 -19.62 -32.42
N GLY A 260 16.76 -19.89 -33.66
CA GLY A 260 16.99 -21.15 -34.34
C GLY A 260 18.28 -21.15 -35.17
N ASP A 261 18.61 -22.30 -35.76
CA ASP A 261 19.83 -22.51 -36.56
C ASP A 261 19.85 -21.68 -37.86
N SER A 262 18.67 -21.29 -38.38
CA SER A 262 18.50 -20.56 -39.64
C SER A 262 17.83 -19.18 -39.50
N GLY A 263 17.62 -18.67 -38.30
CA GLY A 263 16.92 -17.40 -38.04
C GLY A 263 16.09 -17.42 -36.75
N ILE A 264 15.11 -16.53 -36.64
CA ILE A 264 14.13 -16.56 -35.54
C ILE A 264 13.19 -17.76 -35.70
N ALA A 265 13.10 -18.57 -34.66
CA ALA A 265 12.12 -19.65 -34.52
C ALA A 265 11.01 -19.22 -33.55
N THR A 266 9.84 -19.86 -33.64
CA THR A 266 8.77 -19.67 -32.67
C THR A 266 8.29 -20.97 -32.07
N THR A 267 7.96 -20.92 -30.79
CA THR A 267 7.33 -22.01 -30.06
C THR A 267 6.14 -21.46 -29.30
N GLY A 268 5.00 -22.13 -29.38
CA GLY A 268 3.77 -21.67 -28.74
C GLY A 268 2.78 -22.79 -28.48
N HIS A 269 1.74 -22.47 -27.71
CA HIS A 269 0.64 -23.37 -27.40
C HIS A 269 -0.61 -22.56 -27.02
N ARG A 270 -1.78 -23.20 -27.12
CA ARG A 270 -3.05 -22.61 -26.68
C ARG A 270 -3.13 -22.66 -25.16
N VAL A 271 -3.43 -21.51 -24.55
CA VAL A 271 -3.60 -21.35 -23.10
C VAL A 271 -5.05 -21.56 -22.71
N ASP A 272 -5.99 -20.90 -23.39
CA ASP A 272 -7.41 -20.91 -23.04
C ASP A 272 -8.31 -20.58 -24.25
N SER A 273 -9.63 -20.67 -24.08
CA SER A 273 -10.64 -20.30 -25.08
C SER A 273 -11.85 -19.62 -24.45
N PHE A 274 -12.33 -18.54 -25.06
CA PHE A 274 -13.42 -17.72 -24.52
C PHE A 274 -14.66 -17.73 -25.43
N ALA A 275 -15.85 -17.75 -24.84
CA ALA A 275 -17.10 -17.58 -25.57
C ALA A 275 -17.54 -16.11 -25.59
N GLY A 276 -18.02 -15.61 -26.74
CA GLY A 276 -18.65 -14.28 -26.85
C GLY A 276 -17.73 -13.10 -26.53
N LEU A 277 -16.48 -13.13 -27.01
CA LEU A 277 -15.49 -12.10 -26.72
C LEU A 277 -15.54 -10.96 -27.74
N HIS A 278 -15.76 -9.74 -27.25
CA HIS A 278 -15.84 -8.51 -28.04
C HIS A 278 -14.68 -7.56 -27.75
N THR A 279 -14.30 -7.41 -26.48
CA THR A 279 -13.20 -6.54 -26.07
C THR A 279 -12.14 -7.32 -25.30
N VAL A 280 -10.88 -7.06 -25.64
CA VAL A 280 -9.70 -7.67 -25.01
C VAL A 280 -8.62 -6.64 -24.79
N LYS A 281 -8.08 -6.59 -23.58
CA LYS A 281 -6.82 -5.90 -23.29
C LYS A 281 -5.96 -6.77 -22.39
N ILE A 282 -4.65 -6.77 -22.63
CA ILE A 282 -3.67 -7.54 -21.84
C ILE A 282 -2.66 -6.55 -21.29
N SER A 283 -2.31 -6.70 -20.02
CA SER A 283 -1.33 -5.85 -19.33
C SER A 283 -0.47 -6.69 -18.40
N PHE A 284 0.85 -6.50 -18.49
CA PHE A 284 1.84 -7.31 -17.78
C PHE A 284 2.49 -6.54 -16.62
N SER A 285 2.68 -7.22 -15.49
CA SER A 285 3.45 -6.72 -14.35
C SER A 285 4.90 -7.22 -14.41
N SER A 286 5.83 -6.43 -13.87
CA SER A 286 7.23 -6.84 -13.66
C SER A 286 7.39 -7.99 -12.68
N GLN A 287 6.35 -8.33 -11.90
CA GLN A 287 6.34 -9.43 -10.92
C GLN A 287 5.72 -10.74 -11.46
N GLY A 288 5.55 -10.87 -12.78
CA GLY A 288 5.03 -12.10 -13.38
C GLY A 288 3.50 -12.25 -13.33
N LEU A 289 2.78 -11.18 -12.97
CA LEU A 289 1.32 -11.16 -13.00
C LEU A 289 0.81 -10.65 -14.35
N THR A 290 -0.30 -11.23 -14.83
CA THR A 290 -0.95 -10.80 -16.07
C THR A 290 -2.40 -10.41 -15.79
N LEU A 291 -2.78 -9.19 -16.16
CA LEU A 291 -4.17 -8.74 -16.18
C LEU A 291 -4.73 -8.84 -17.59
N ILE A 292 -5.86 -9.54 -17.73
CA ILE A 292 -6.60 -9.65 -18.98
C ILE A 292 -8.00 -9.12 -18.74
N GLN A 293 -8.35 -8.06 -19.46
CA GLN A 293 -9.71 -7.58 -19.54
C GLN A 293 -10.43 -8.35 -20.65
N LEU A 294 -11.54 -8.99 -20.31
CA LEU A 294 -12.41 -9.72 -21.22
C LEU A 294 -13.83 -9.16 -21.08
N ASN A 295 -14.32 -8.43 -22.08
CA ASN A 295 -15.60 -7.72 -21.98
C ASN A 295 -15.65 -6.85 -20.71
N SER A 296 -16.71 -7.00 -19.92
CA SER A 296 -16.93 -6.28 -18.66
C SER A 296 -16.27 -6.95 -17.43
N SER A 297 -15.17 -7.69 -17.61
CA SER A 297 -14.49 -8.42 -16.54
C SER A 297 -12.98 -8.24 -16.63
N LEU A 298 -12.35 -7.88 -15.51
CA LEU A 298 -10.91 -7.85 -15.35
C LEU A 298 -10.44 -9.10 -14.59
N ARG A 299 -9.57 -9.90 -15.22
CA ARG A 299 -9.05 -11.16 -14.67
C ARG A 299 -7.55 -11.10 -14.43
N LEU A 300 -7.11 -11.51 -13.26
CA LEU A 300 -5.71 -11.60 -12.85
C LEU A 300 -5.24 -13.04 -12.93
N PHE A 301 -4.13 -13.26 -13.61
CA PHE A 301 -3.50 -14.56 -13.83
C PHE A 301 -2.07 -14.59 -13.28
N SER A 302 -1.63 -15.77 -12.83
CA SER A 302 -0.24 -16.05 -12.50
C SER A 302 0.65 -16.17 -13.75
N GLU A 303 1.96 -16.31 -13.58
CA GLU A 303 2.90 -16.63 -14.66
C GLU A 303 2.55 -17.93 -15.41
N SER A 304 1.97 -18.90 -14.69
CA SER A 304 1.47 -20.16 -15.25
C SER A 304 0.08 -20.06 -15.88
N PHE A 305 -0.47 -18.84 -16.01
CA PHE A 305 -1.82 -18.56 -16.47
C PHE A 305 -2.93 -19.25 -15.66
N ALA A 306 -2.68 -19.54 -14.38
CA ALA A 306 -3.74 -19.93 -13.47
C ALA A 306 -4.53 -18.68 -13.06
N LEU A 307 -5.86 -18.76 -13.14
CA LEU A 307 -6.73 -17.66 -12.71
C LEU A 307 -6.61 -17.46 -11.19
N ILE A 308 -6.15 -16.29 -10.79
CA ILE A 308 -6.07 -15.87 -9.38
C ILE A 308 -7.39 -15.19 -8.98
N LYS A 309 -7.90 -14.30 -9.83
CA LYS A 309 -9.04 -13.43 -9.50
C LYS A 309 -9.78 -12.93 -10.73
N SER A 310 -11.08 -12.68 -10.58
CA SER A 310 -11.93 -11.99 -11.55
C SER A 310 -12.75 -10.91 -10.84
N VAL A 311 -12.86 -9.73 -11.44
CA VAL A 311 -13.66 -8.60 -10.94
C VAL A 311 -14.46 -7.99 -12.08
N PRO A 312 -15.71 -7.56 -11.86
CA PRO A 312 -16.43 -6.74 -12.82
C PRO A 312 -15.67 -5.44 -13.10
N ALA A 313 -15.57 -5.05 -14.38
CA ALA A 313 -14.95 -3.80 -14.79
C ALA A 313 -15.67 -3.25 -16.04
N PRO A 314 -15.86 -1.93 -16.18
CA PRO A 314 -16.36 -1.36 -17.44
C PRO A 314 -15.48 -1.75 -18.63
N GLU A 315 -16.05 -1.84 -19.82
CA GLU A 315 -15.29 -2.17 -21.06
C GLU A 315 -14.30 -1.05 -21.43
N SER A 316 -14.61 0.18 -21.03
CA SER A 316 -13.80 1.38 -21.21
C SER A 316 -12.50 1.39 -20.37
N VAL A 317 -12.29 0.45 -19.44
CA VAL A 317 -11.16 0.52 -18.50
C VAL A 317 -9.81 0.37 -19.20
N GLU A 318 -8.85 1.22 -18.85
CA GLU A 318 -7.42 1.08 -19.16
C GLU A 318 -6.62 0.77 -17.90
N ILE A 319 -5.64 -0.12 -18.01
CA ILE A 319 -4.78 -0.55 -16.90
C ILE A 319 -3.35 -0.10 -17.16
N VAL A 320 -2.79 0.65 -16.21
CA VAL A 320 -1.37 1.07 -16.22
C VAL A 320 -0.69 0.50 -14.99
N TRP A 321 0.20 -0.49 -15.19
CA TRP A 321 1.03 -1.02 -14.10
C TRP A 321 2.09 -0.03 -13.67
N ALA A 322 2.35 0.02 -12.36
CA ALA A 322 3.54 0.68 -11.85
C ALA A 322 4.80 -0.09 -12.30
N PRO A 323 5.93 0.58 -12.57
CA PRO A 323 7.20 -0.09 -12.89
C PRO A 323 7.63 -1.11 -11.81
N SER A 324 7.29 -0.86 -10.53
CA SER A 324 7.50 -1.78 -9.41
C SER A 324 6.66 -3.07 -9.43
N GLY A 325 5.58 -3.10 -10.21
CA GLY A 325 4.62 -4.22 -10.25
C GLY A 325 3.80 -4.40 -8.97
N GLN A 326 3.95 -3.52 -7.97
CA GLN A 326 3.25 -3.61 -6.67
C GLN A 326 1.81 -3.09 -6.71
N PHE A 327 1.47 -2.29 -7.72
CA PHE A 327 0.15 -1.70 -7.91
C PHE A 327 -0.07 -1.31 -9.38
N TYR A 328 -1.31 -1.02 -9.73
CA TYR A 328 -1.71 -0.48 -11.02
C TYR A 328 -2.77 0.60 -10.85
N VAL A 329 -2.93 1.42 -11.90
CA VAL A 329 -4.00 2.40 -12.03
C VAL A 329 -5.02 1.85 -13.01
N ALA A 330 -6.30 1.87 -12.62
CA ALA A 330 -7.43 1.56 -13.50
C ALA A 330 -8.16 2.85 -13.84
N ILE A 331 -8.19 3.24 -15.12
CA ILE A 331 -8.81 4.47 -15.63
C ILE A 331 -10.09 4.08 -16.38
N ASP A 332 -11.22 4.68 -16.04
CA ASP A 332 -12.46 4.56 -16.80
C ASP A 332 -12.55 5.72 -17.81
N HIS A 333 -12.39 5.41 -19.10
CA HIS A 333 -12.40 6.41 -20.18
C HIS A 333 -13.76 7.08 -20.40
N ASP A 334 -14.86 6.47 -19.97
CA ASP A 334 -16.20 7.07 -20.14
C ASP A 334 -16.42 8.21 -19.14
N THR A 335 -15.89 8.07 -17.92
CA THR A 335 -16.11 9.03 -16.83
C THR A 335 -14.90 9.93 -16.56
N GLY A 336 -13.69 9.46 -16.90
CA GLY A 336 -12.40 10.06 -16.57
C GLY A 336 -11.94 9.82 -15.13
N TYR A 337 -12.67 9.01 -14.35
CA TYR A 337 -12.27 8.63 -13.00
C TYR A 337 -11.26 7.47 -13.04
N TYR A 338 -10.48 7.35 -11.97
CA TYR A 338 -9.43 6.36 -11.86
C TYR A 338 -9.26 5.87 -10.43
N ARG A 339 -8.77 4.63 -10.31
CA ARG A 339 -8.51 3.97 -9.03
C ARG A 339 -7.06 3.54 -8.93
N LEU A 340 -6.49 3.68 -7.74
CA LEU A 340 -5.21 3.08 -7.40
C LEU A 340 -5.47 1.75 -6.72
N VAL A 341 -4.94 0.68 -7.32
CA VAL A 341 -5.27 -0.69 -6.96
C VAL A 341 -3.98 -1.47 -6.74
N SER A 342 -3.83 -2.10 -5.58
CA SER A 342 -2.66 -2.95 -5.28
C SER A 342 -2.58 -4.17 -6.22
N ARG A 343 -1.43 -4.85 -6.23
CA ARG A 343 -1.20 -6.04 -7.07
C ARG A 343 -2.27 -7.14 -6.92
N MET A 344 -2.82 -7.38 -5.72
CA MET A 344 -3.91 -8.37 -5.50
C MET A 344 -5.31 -7.76 -5.48
N GLY A 345 -5.39 -6.45 -5.64
CA GLY A 345 -6.62 -5.72 -5.92
C GLY A 345 -7.39 -5.22 -4.71
N HIS A 346 -6.68 -4.79 -3.67
CA HIS A 346 -7.16 -3.81 -2.68
C HIS A 346 -7.16 -2.41 -3.30
N THR A 347 -8.28 -1.69 -3.19
CA THR A 347 -8.36 -0.31 -3.69
C THR A 347 -7.93 0.65 -2.60
N THR A 348 -6.78 1.30 -2.79
CA THR A 348 -6.26 2.29 -1.84
C THR A 348 -6.77 3.70 -2.11
N PHE A 349 -7.15 4.01 -3.36
CA PHE A 349 -7.68 5.31 -3.76
C PHE A 349 -8.71 5.17 -4.88
N ASP A 350 -9.79 5.95 -4.82
CA ASP A 350 -10.81 6.06 -5.86
C ASP A 350 -11.19 7.54 -6.06
N SER A 351 -10.87 8.12 -7.21
CA SER A 351 -11.16 9.53 -7.48
C SER A 351 -12.66 9.84 -7.56
N ALA A 352 -13.52 8.87 -7.84
CA ALA A 352 -14.96 9.08 -7.85
C ALA A 352 -15.51 9.26 -6.42
N ILE A 353 -14.98 8.50 -5.45
CA ILE A 353 -15.34 8.64 -4.03
C ILE A 353 -14.85 9.99 -3.50
N ILE A 354 -13.59 10.33 -3.76
CA ILE A 354 -13.01 11.60 -3.35
C ILE A 354 -13.74 12.79 -3.97
N GLN A 355 -14.21 12.68 -5.21
CA GLN A 355 -15.03 13.70 -5.84
C GLN A 355 -16.34 13.98 -5.08
N GLN A 356 -16.97 12.95 -4.49
CA GLN A 356 -18.22 13.12 -3.74
C GLN A 356 -18.01 13.91 -2.44
N GLU A 357 -16.81 13.85 -1.88
CA GLU A 357 -16.43 14.57 -0.65
C GLU A 357 -15.93 16.01 -0.92
N LEU A 358 -15.54 16.31 -2.16
CA LEU A 358 -15.00 17.62 -2.55
C LEU A 358 -16.08 18.53 -3.15
N THR A 359 -16.02 19.83 -2.82
CA THR A 359 -16.89 20.82 -3.47
C THR A 359 -16.36 21.28 -4.83
N GLN A 360 -15.07 21.07 -5.10
CA GLN A 360 -14.42 21.39 -6.38
C GLN A 360 -14.17 20.09 -7.18
N PRO A 361 -14.15 20.14 -8.52
CA PRO A 361 -13.84 18.97 -9.32
C PRO A 361 -12.40 18.51 -9.05
N PHE A 362 -12.26 17.22 -8.74
CA PHE A 362 -10.98 16.55 -8.68
C PHE A 362 -10.46 16.26 -10.11
N VAL A 363 -9.15 16.02 -10.24
CA VAL A 363 -8.51 15.81 -11.53
C VAL A 363 -9.07 14.55 -12.21
N LYS A 364 -9.53 14.71 -13.45
CA LYS A 364 -9.92 13.60 -14.33
C LYS A 364 -8.74 13.17 -15.21
N ALA A 365 -8.62 11.88 -15.45
CA ALA A 365 -7.55 11.28 -16.22
C ALA A 365 -8.02 10.88 -17.61
N ARG A 366 -7.33 11.35 -18.64
CA ARG A 366 -7.31 10.74 -19.98
C ARG A 366 -6.17 9.74 -20.10
N GLN A 367 -5.05 10.00 -19.44
CA GLN A 367 -3.90 9.10 -19.39
C GLN A 367 -3.23 9.24 -18.02
N CYS A 368 -2.71 8.15 -17.47
CA CYS A 368 -1.82 8.17 -16.32
C CYS A 368 -0.46 7.57 -16.69
N VAL A 369 0.60 8.12 -16.10
CA VAL A 369 1.96 7.57 -16.16
C VAL A 369 2.54 7.55 -14.77
N ILE A 370 3.17 6.44 -14.39
CA ILE A 370 3.85 6.28 -13.11
C ILE A 370 5.35 6.39 -13.39
N ALA A 371 6.04 7.24 -12.63
CA ALA A 371 7.49 7.41 -12.75
C ALA A 371 8.24 6.09 -12.45
N GLY A 372 9.44 5.94 -12.98
CA GLY A 372 10.29 4.75 -12.80
C GLY A 372 10.44 4.31 -11.34
N ASN A 373 10.58 5.28 -10.42
CA ASN A 373 10.70 5.02 -8.98
C ASN A 373 9.38 4.69 -8.27
N SER A 374 8.24 4.72 -8.98
CA SER A 374 6.89 4.49 -8.44
C SER A 374 6.43 5.46 -7.34
N GLU A 375 7.10 6.59 -7.15
CA GLU A 375 6.77 7.61 -6.11
C GLU A 375 5.94 8.78 -6.66
N VAL A 376 5.85 8.92 -7.98
CA VAL A 376 5.13 10.02 -8.62
C VAL A 376 4.22 9.47 -9.71
N MET A 377 2.99 9.97 -9.74
CA MET A 377 2.02 9.72 -10.80
C MET A 377 1.70 11.01 -11.53
N TYR A 378 1.75 10.95 -12.85
CA TYR A 378 1.32 12.03 -13.73
C TYR A 378 -0.05 11.72 -14.27
N VAL A 379 -0.95 12.68 -14.16
CA VAL A 379 -2.31 12.58 -14.71
C VAL A 379 -2.46 13.62 -15.80
N VAL A 380 -2.72 13.14 -17.01
CA VAL A 380 -2.99 13.97 -18.18
C VAL A 380 -4.50 14.16 -18.29
N GLY A 381 -4.96 15.38 -18.05
CA GLY A 381 -6.35 15.80 -18.23
C GLY A 381 -6.43 17.03 -19.14
N ASP A 382 -7.04 18.10 -18.65
CA ASP A 382 -6.96 19.45 -19.22
C ASP A 382 -5.54 20.04 -19.14
N LYS A 383 -4.81 19.64 -18.09
CA LYS A 383 -3.42 19.98 -17.81
C LYS A 383 -2.65 18.71 -17.48
N LEU A 384 -1.33 18.83 -17.42
CA LEU A 384 -0.48 17.82 -16.81
C LEU A 384 -0.44 18.06 -15.31
N TRP A 385 -0.96 17.12 -14.53
CA TRP A 385 -0.98 17.17 -13.07
C TRP A 385 0.02 16.19 -12.49
N GLN A 386 0.76 16.63 -11.47
CA GLN A 386 1.66 15.77 -10.71
C GLN A 386 1.03 15.42 -9.36
N LEU A 387 0.95 14.12 -9.08
CA LEU A 387 0.46 13.56 -7.82
C LEU A 387 1.58 12.78 -7.17
N ARG A 388 1.88 13.12 -5.91
CA ARG A 388 2.84 12.37 -5.10
C ARG A 388 2.21 11.10 -4.57
N LEU A 389 2.96 10.02 -4.67
CA LEU A 389 2.58 8.73 -4.13
C LEU A 389 3.36 8.44 -2.86
N GLN A 390 2.65 7.93 -1.87
CA GLN A 390 3.21 7.49 -0.60
C GLN A 390 3.21 5.96 -0.57
N SER A 391 4.40 5.38 -0.30
CA SER A 391 4.57 3.95 -0.12
C SER A 391 4.50 3.56 1.35
N VAL A 392 4.21 2.29 1.61
CA VAL A 392 4.24 1.67 2.93
C VAL A 392 5.30 0.58 2.87
N THR A 393 6.21 0.54 3.85
CA THR A 393 7.25 -0.49 3.89
C THR A 393 6.66 -1.88 4.18
N ASP A 394 7.37 -2.93 3.81
CA ASP A 394 6.90 -4.33 4.00
C ASP A 394 6.55 -4.62 5.47
N ASN A 395 7.35 -4.10 6.39
CA ASN A 395 7.15 -4.22 7.84
C ASN A 395 5.89 -3.46 8.33
N GLY A 396 5.28 -2.60 7.51
CA GLY A 396 4.00 -1.96 7.81
C GLY A 396 3.99 -0.80 8.78
N HIS A 397 5.11 -0.53 9.43
CA HIS A 397 5.17 0.50 10.47
C HIS A 397 5.65 1.85 9.94
N LEU A 398 6.19 1.86 8.72
CA LEU A 398 6.74 3.05 8.08
C LEU A 398 6.06 3.31 6.74
N PHE A 399 5.92 4.59 6.42
CA PHE A 399 5.59 5.06 5.10
C PHE A 399 6.65 6.03 4.62
N TYR A 400 6.74 6.23 3.31
CA TYR A 400 7.71 7.16 2.76
C TYR A 400 7.23 7.77 1.45
N THR A 401 7.84 8.89 1.10
CA THR A 401 7.75 9.59 -0.17
C THR A 401 9.17 9.90 -0.63
N HIS A 402 9.31 10.63 -1.74
CA HIS A 402 10.59 11.16 -2.18
C HIS A 402 11.27 12.07 -1.13
N ASP A 403 10.47 12.76 -0.31
CA ASP A 403 10.95 13.84 0.54
C ASP A 403 11.13 13.47 2.00
N TYR A 404 10.34 12.53 2.49
CA TYR A 404 10.33 12.15 3.90
C TYR A 404 9.95 10.68 4.06
N PHE A 405 10.26 10.11 5.21
CA PHE A 405 9.61 8.90 5.71
C PHE A 405 8.91 9.23 7.03
N GLY A 406 8.01 8.36 7.48
CA GLY A 406 7.32 8.58 8.73
C GLY A 406 6.78 7.32 9.36
N THR A 407 6.43 7.45 10.64
CA THR A 407 5.91 6.38 11.49
C THR A 407 4.44 6.58 11.79
N VAL A 408 3.71 5.46 11.89
CA VAL A 408 2.29 5.45 12.30
C VAL A 408 2.19 4.99 13.75
N SER A 409 1.82 5.91 14.64
CA SER A 409 1.50 5.62 16.04
C SER A 409 0.10 6.15 16.37
N ARG A 410 -0.03 7.14 17.26
CA ARG A 410 -1.25 7.96 17.44
C ARG A 410 -1.33 9.14 16.48
N ARG A 411 -0.17 9.57 15.98
CA ARG A 411 -0.03 10.65 14.98
C ARG A 411 1.02 10.22 13.96
N VAL A 412 0.88 10.81 12.78
CA VAL A 412 1.84 10.69 11.68
C VAL A 412 3.02 11.60 12.00
N THR A 413 4.19 11.02 12.30
CA THR A 413 5.44 11.79 12.46
C THR A 413 6.27 11.63 11.19
N LYS A 414 6.66 12.74 10.56
CA LYS A 414 7.45 12.77 9.31
C LYS A 414 8.88 13.21 9.61
N TYR A 415 9.85 12.56 8.96
CA TYR A 415 11.28 12.82 9.04
C TYR A 415 11.83 13.04 7.63
N PRO A 416 12.55 14.14 7.36
CA PRO A 416 13.07 14.42 6.02
C PRO A 416 14.10 13.37 5.60
N ILE A 417 14.06 12.97 4.33
CA ILE A 417 15.10 12.14 3.71
C ILE A 417 16.32 13.02 3.40
N PRO A 418 17.54 12.61 3.75
CA PRO A 418 18.76 13.34 3.41
C PRO A 418 18.93 13.58 1.90
N PRO A 419 19.43 14.76 1.47
CA PRO A 419 19.62 15.07 0.04
C PRO A 419 20.47 14.05 -0.74
N ARG A 420 21.51 13.49 -0.10
CA ARG A 420 22.35 12.42 -0.68
C ARG A 420 21.51 11.20 -1.07
N LEU A 421 20.54 10.81 -0.23
CA LEU A 421 19.64 9.68 -0.50
C LEU A 421 18.54 10.04 -1.51
N LYS A 422 18.00 11.27 -1.48
CA LYS A 422 17.02 11.71 -2.50
C LYS A 422 17.56 11.57 -3.92
N ARG A 423 18.82 11.97 -4.14
CA ARG A 423 19.49 11.83 -5.45
C ARG A 423 19.62 10.37 -5.90
N VAL A 424 19.88 9.46 -4.97
CA VAL A 424 19.95 8.02 -5.24
C VAL A 424 18.56 7.50 -5.59
N MET A 425 17.56 7.82 -4.76
CA MET A 425 16.17 7.41 -4.92
C MET A 425 15.55 7.89 -6.24
N ALA A 426 15.91 9.09 -6.70
CA ALA A 426 15.44 9.66 -7.96
C ALA A 426 15.86 8.87 -9.21
N ARG A 427 16.90 8.05 -9.12
CA ARG A 427 17.49 7.29 -10.24
C ARG A 427 17.13 5.80 -10.21
N ILE A 428 16.31 5.39 -9.25
CA ILE A 428 15.87 4.01 -9.10
C ILE A 428 14.85 3.67 -10.19
N ASP A 429 15.03 2.52 -10.83
CA ASP A 429 14.03 1.91 -11.70
C ASP A 429 13.35 0.74 -10.96
N GLY A 430 12.03 0.71 -11.03
CA GLY A 430 11.16 -0.18 -10.25
C GLY A 430 11.27 -1.67 -10.58
N ASN A 431 12.03 -2.06 -11.62
CA ASN A 431 12.05 -3.44 -12.11
C ASN A 431 12.54 -4.52 -11.11
N ALA A 432 13.20 -4.16 -10.01
CA ALA A 432 13.56 -5.08 -8.92
C ALA A 432 14.12 -4.38 -7.65
N SER A 433 14.36 -3.07 -7.73
CA SER A 433 15.24 -2.34 -6.81
C SER A 433 14.43 -1.52 -5.82
N THR A 434 14.00 -2.12 -4.71
CA THR A 434 13.46 -1.37 -3.57
C THR A 434 14.59 -0.98 -2.63
N TYR A 435 14.63 0.29 -2.22
CA TYR A 435 15.40 0.66 -1.05
C TYR A 435 14.65 0.20 0.20
N TYR A 436 15.41 -0.14 1.24
CA TYR A 436 14.86 -0.65 2.48
C TYR A 436 14.96 0.41 3.56
N ILE A 437 13.84 0.68 4.23
CA ILE A 437 13.80 1.52 5.42
C ILE A 437 13.35 0.65 6.59
N HIS A 438 14.24 0.46 7.56
CA HIS A 438 13.97 -0.29 8.77
C HIS A 438 14.28 0.53 10.01
N HIS A 439 13.64 0.19 11.12
CA HIS A 439 13.92 0.79 12.41
C HIS A 439 14.39 -0.25 13.42
N SER A 440 15.28 0.17 14.32
CA SER A 440 15.73 -0.63 15.45
C SER A 440 14.71 -0.58 16.60
N LEU A 441 14.85 -1.49 17.56
CA LEU A 441 14.09 -1.44 18.82
C LEU A 441 14.36 -0.15 19.62
N SER A 442 15.53 0.46 19.43
CA SER A 442 15.92 1.71 20.05
C SER A 442 15.45 2.95 19.27
N GLY A 443 14.73 2.77 18.17
CA GLY A 443 14.15 3.85 17.37
C GLY A 443 15.13 4.53 16.40
N GLN A 444 16.27 3.90 16.09
CA GLN A 444 17.17 4.32 15.02
C GLN A 444 16.62 3.86 13.68
N TYR A 445 16.90 4.59 12.60
CA TYR A 445 16.49 4.20 11.25
C TYR A 445 17.70 3.82 10.41
N ALA A 446 17.53 2.86 9.51
CA ALA A 446 18.48 2.57 8.46
C ALA A 446 17.80 2.72 7.10
N ILE A 447 18.50 3.33 6.14
CA ILE A 447 18.11 3.38 4.73
C ILE A 447 19.23 2.72 3.93
N THR A 448 18.89 1.68 3.17
CA THR A 448 19.87 0.92 2.37
C THR A 448 19.42 0.73 0.94
N TYR A 449 20.32 0.93 -0.02
CA TYR A 449 20.10 0.70 -1.44
C TYR A 449 21.43 0.49 -2.17
N GLY A 450 21.63 -0.68 -2.79
CA GLY A 450 22.86 -0.97 -3.52
C GLY A 450 24.10 -0.79 -2.62
N ASP A 451 24.98 0.13 -2.98
CA ASP A 451 26.19 0.49 -2.23
C ASP A 451 25.99 1.59 -1.19
N HIS A 452 24.78 2.10 -1.04
CA HIS A 452 24.45 3.16 -0.10
C HIS A 452 23.81 2.60 1.17
N ILE A 453 24.48 2.82 2.31
CA ILE A 453 23.98 2.46 3.64
C ILE A 453 24.01 3.73 4.50
N ALA A 454 22.89 4.05 5.14
CA ALA A 454 22.80 5.18 6.05
C ALA A 454 22.07 4.76 7.34
N VAL A 455 22.58 5.20 8.49
CA VAL A 455 22.00 4.95 9.82
C VAL A 455 21.76 6.28 10.54
N SER A 456 20.61 6.42 11.17
CA SER A 456 20.26 7.62 11.92
C SER A 456 20.49 7.49 13.43
N THR A 457 20.55 8.62 14.12
CA THR A 457 20.27 8.68 15.55
C THR A 457 18.84 8.23 15.86
N PRO A 458 18.51 7.90 17.12
CA PRO A 458 17.15 7.58 17.53
C PRO A 458 16.14 8.70 17.24
N ALA A 459 14.91 8.32 16.90
CA ALA A 459 13.79 9.22 16.65
C ALA A 459 13.47 10.22 17.78
N MET A 460 13.88 9.91 19.01
CA MET A 460 13.67 10.75 20.19
C MET A 460 14.63 11.93 20.28
N THR A 461 15.65 12.01 19.44
CA THR A 461 16.60 13.15 19.37
C THR A 461 16.47 13.90 18.04
N PRO A 462 15.37 14.63 17.79
CA PRO A 462 15.25 15.47 16.60
C PRO A 462 16.18 16.69 16.68
N PRO A 463 16.79 17.15 15.56
CA PRO A 463 16.75 16.54 14.23
C PRO A 463 17.52 15.22 14.15
N LEU A 464 17.07 14.29 13.30
CA LEU A 464 17.80 13.05 13.05
C LEU A 464 19.15 13.36 12.40
N ASN A 465 20.24 12.94 13.04
CA ASN A 465 21.56 12.96 12.42
C ASN A 465 21.80 11.65 11.68
N TRP A 466 22.42 11.73 10.50
CA TRP A 466 22.66 10.60 9.61
C TRP A 466 24.15 10.30 9.48
N TYR A 467 24.50 9.03 9.65
CA TYR A 467 25.82 8.46 9.43
C TYR A 467 25.78 7.65 8.13
N PHE A 468 26.62 7.99 7.17
CA PHE A 468 26.72 7.29 5.88
C PHE A 468 27.90 6.32 5.92
N CYS A 469 27.70 5.11 5.42
CA CYS A 469 28.78 4.13 5.32
C CYS A 469 29.70 4.52 4.16
N ASP A 470 30.96 4.83 4.46
CA ASP A 470 31.97 5.04 3.43
C ASP A 470 32.64 3.68 3.10
N ASN A 471 32.39 3.18 1.90
CA ASN A 471 32.96 1.93 1.41
C ASN A 471 34.43 2.14 1.03
N THR A 472 35.37 1.81 1.93
CA THR A 472 36.81 2.07 1.74
C THR A 472 37.52 1.03 0.88
N HIS A 473 36.93 -0.15 0.68
CA HIS A 473 37.60 -1.28 0.03
C HIS A 473 36.93 -1.75 -1.28
N GLU A 474 35.62 -2.00 -1.30
CA GLU A 474 34.87 -2.39 -2.51
C GLU A 474 33.39 -1.95 -2.42
N PRO A 475 32.71 -1.63 -3.56
CA PRO A 475 31.29 -1.32 -3.55
C PRO A 475 30.47 -2.56 -3.17
N ILE A 476 29.71 -2.45 -2.08
CA ILE A 476 28.83 -3.50 -1.56
C ILE A 476 27.50 -3.44 -2.33
N ASN A 477 26.89 -4.57 -2.67
CA ASN A 477 25.53 -4.58 -3.23
C ASN A 477 24.53 -5.12 -2.20
N VAL A 478 23.95 -4.21 -1.41
CA VAL A 478 22.95 -4.54 -0.40
C VAL A 478 21.61 -4.86 -1.04
N VAL A 479 21.12 -6.08 -0.83
CA VAL A 479 19.83 -6.56 -1.34
C VAL A 479 18.75 -6.65 -0.28
N PHE A 480 19.12 -6.57 1.01
CA PHE A 480 18.19 -6.51 2.14
C PHE A 480 18.90 -5.97 3.38
N SER A 481 18.17 -5.35 4.31
CA SER A 481 18.70 -4.94 5.61
C SER A 481 17.73 -5.28 6.75
N PHE A 482 18.26 -5.48 7.95
CA PHE A 482 17.48 -5.81 9.14
C PHE A 482 18.21 -5.34 10.40
N TRP A 483 17.46 -5.24 11.49
CA TRP A 483 18.03 -4.88 12.79
C TRP A 483 18.07 -6.11 13.71
N PHE A 484 19.19 -6.29 14.38
CA PHE A 484 19.29 -7.15 15.55
C PHE A 484 19.71 -6.30 16.75
N ARG A 485 18.75 -5.98 17.62
CA ARG A 485 18.92 -4.97 18.68
C ARG A 485 19.39 -3.64 18.08
N ASP A 486 20.66 -3.30 18.29
CA ASP A 486 21.30 -2.06 17.83
C ASP A 486 22.41 -2.32 16.80
N PHE A 487 22.48 -3.55 16.28
CA PHE A 487 23.36 -3.93 15.18
C PHE A 487 22.57 -3.91 13.87
N LEU A 488 23.12 -3.27 12.85
CA LEU A 488 22.57 -3.29 11.50
C LEU A 488 23.10 -4.52 10.77
N GLY A 489 22.21 -5.44 10.43
CA GLY A 489 22.52 -6.52 9.50
C GLY A 489 22.15 -6.13 8.08
N VAL A 490 23.00 -6.48 7.12
CA VAL A 490 22.72 -6.36 5.69
C VAL A 490 23.03 -7.68 4.99
N ILE A 491 22.27 -7.98 3.95
CA ILE A 491 22.57 -9.07 3.02
C ILE A 491 23.22 -8.45 1.80
N VAL A 492 24.47 -8.84 1.58
CA VAL A 492 25.29 -8.40 0.44
C VAL A 492 25.24 -9.47 -0.62
N ARG A 493 24.97 -9.07 -1.86
CA ARG A 493 24.96 -9.98 -3.01
C ARG A 493 26.21 -9.81 -3.85
N ASP A 494 26.95 -10.90 -3.99
CA ASP A 494 27.98 -11.06 -5.00
C ASP A 494 27.41 -11.74 -6.26
N ASP A 495 28.24 -11.97 -7.29
CA ASP A 495 27.84 -12.54 -8.57
C ASP A 495 27.01 -13.83 -8.45
N THR A 496 27.27 -14.67 -7.44
CA THR A 496 26.59 -15.96 -7.29
C THR A 496 26.09 -16.30 -5.88
N THR A 497 26.64 -15.67 -4.85
CA THR A 497 26.35 -15.97 -3.44
C THR A 497 25.94 -14.72 -2.68
N ASP A 498 25.18 -14.90 -1.60
CA ASP A 498 24.84 -13.83 -0.69
C ASP A 498 25.64 -14.00 0.63
N GLU A 499 25.98 -12.90 1.30
CA GLU A 499 26.67 -12.88 2.59
C GLU A 499 25.90 -12.00 3.57
N VAL A 500 25.68 -12.49 4.80
CA VAL A 500 25.14 -11.67 5.88
C VAL A 500 26.31 -10.92 6.53
N VAL A 501 26.26 -9.61 6.51
CA VAL A 501 27.26 -8.72 7.11
C VAL A 501 26.61 -7.92 8.24
N VAL A 502 27.23 -7.91 9.42
CA VAL A 502 26.71 -7.23 10.61
C VAL A 502 27.61 -6.07 10.97
N PHE A 503 27.04 -4.87 11.01
CA PHE A 503 27.70 -3.63 11.40
C PHE A 503 27.38 -3.27 12.85
N ASP A 504 28.38 -2.79 13.58
CA ASP A 504 28.20 -2.18 14.89
C ASP A 504 27.74 -0.73 14.75
N SER A 505 26.44 -0.54 14.90
CA SER A 505 25.79 0.77 14.85
C SER A 505 25.48 1.36 16.23
N ARG A 506 25.95 0.75 17.33
CA ARG A 506 25.57 1.19 18.70
C ARG A 506 25.98 2.63 19.00
N HIS A 507 27.13 3.06 18.48
CA HIS A 507 27.66 4.41 18.70
C HIS A 507 26.88 5.50 17.97
N THR A 508 26.15 5.17 16.90
CA THR A 508 25.30 6.13 16.16
C THR A 508 24.13 6.67 17.00
N LYS A 509 23.88 6.11 18.18
CA LYS A 509 22.93 6.67 19.16
C LYS A 509 23.36 8.00 19.77
N TYR A 510 24.66 8.28 19.74
CA TYR A 510 25.24 9.41 20.44
C TYR A 510 25.76 10.45 19.44
N THR A 511 25.14 11.63 19.43
CA THR A 511 25.42 12.74 18.51
C THR A 511 26.84 13.32 18.60
N HIS A 512 27.63 12.96 19.61
CA HIS A 512 28.93 13.56 19.92
C HIS A 512 30.11 12.58 19.91
N SER A 513 29.95 11.39 19.31
CA SER A 513 31.07 10.45 19.17
C SER A 513 31.87 10.73 17.89
N SER A 514 33.20 10.61 17.94
CA SER A 514 34.11 10.63 16.78
C SER A 514 33.98 9.36 15.92
N PHE A 515 32.76 8.82 15.83
CA PHE A 515 32.46 7.54 15.21
C PHE A 515 32.36 7.74 13.69
N SER A 516 33.26 7.10 12.95
CA SER A 516 33.11 6.89 11.51
C SER A 516 32.28 5.63 11.29
N PHE A 517 31.26 5.73 10.42
CA PHE A 517 30.53 4.55 9.97
C PHE A 517 31.15 4.09 8.66
N ASP A 518 31.86 2.97 8.69
CA ASP A 518 32.66 2.47 7.58
C ASP A 518 32.72 0.93 7.62
N THR A 519 33.47 0.32 6.71
CA THR A 519 33.64 -1.13 6.68
C THR A 519 34.41 -1.69 7.87
N GLU A 520 35.12 -0.87 8.66
CA GLU A 520 35.77 -1.31 9.91
C GLU A 520 34.75 -1.55 11.01
N SER A 521 33.55 -0.99 10.88
CA SER A 521 32.41 -1.24 11.79
C SER A 521 31.82 -2.65 11.64
N VAL A 522 32.31 -3.49 10.71
CA VAL A 522 31.82 -4.87 10.52
C VAL A 522 32.31 -5.77 11.66
N VAL A 523 31.37 -6.36 12.41
CA VAL A 523 31.67 -7.21 13.58
C VAL A 523 31.45 -8.69 13.34
N ALA A 524 30.64 -9.06 12.35
CA ALA A 524 30.40 -10.45 12.00
C ALA A 524 30.04 -10.61 10.52
N LYS A 525 30.39 -11.77 9.96
CA LYS A 525 30.02 -12.18 8.61
C LYS A 525 29.55 -13.63 8.62
N TYR A 526 28.60 -13.96 7.76
CA TYR A 526 28.13 -15.33 7.56
C TYR A 526 27.84 -15.55 6.07
N ALA A 527 28.64 -16.42 5.45
CA ALA A 527 28.49 -16.77 4.04
C ALA A 527 27.24 -17.65 3.84
N VAL A 528 26.39 -17.29 2.87
CA VAL A 528 25.20 -18.04 2.51
C VAL A 528 25.48 -18.85 1.26
N SER A 529 25.09 -20.12 1.27
CA SER A 529 25.41 -21.08 0.20
C SER A 529 24.69 -20.82 -1.14
N ALA A 530 23.69 -19.94 -1.17
CA ALA A 530 22.98 -19.56 -2.38
C ALA A 530 22.35 -18.16 -2.21
N ARG A 531 21.75 -17.64 -3.28
CA ARG A 531 20.99 -16.38 -3.25
C ARG A 531 19.75 -16.49 -2.38
N VAL A 532 19.58 -15.52 -1.49
CA VAL A 532 18.41 -15.32 -0.63
C VAL A 532 17.28 -14.74 -1.46
N GLY A 533 16.13 -15.42 -1.46
CA GLY A 533 14.89 -14.96 -2.09
C GLY A 533 14.07 -14.05 -1.18
N ALA A 534 13.86 -14.51 0.06
CA ALA A 534 13.15 -13.75 1.10
C ALA A 534 13.82 -13.98 2.45
N CYS A 535 13.71 -13.02 3.36
CA CYS A 535 14.19 -13.19 4.72
C CYS A 535 13.44 -12.33 5.72
N HIS A 536 13.49 -12.74 6.99
CA HIS A 536 12.89 -12.02 8.10
C HIS A 536 13.64 -12.29 9.41
N MET A 537 13.71 -11.28 10.27
CA MET A 537 14.30 -11.40 11.60
C MET A 537 13.21 -11.68 12.63
N THR A 538 13.16 -12.90 13.15
CA THR A 538 12.24 -13.31 14.21
C THR A 538 13.00 -13.38 15.53
N GLY A 539 12.86 -12.35 16.36
CA GLY A 539 13.57 -12.26 17.65
C GLY A 539 15.09 -12.16 17.48
N SER A 540 15.80 -13.25 17.71
CA SER A 540 17.25 -13.37 17.51
C SER A 540 17.65 -14.29 16.37
N THR A 541 16.70 -14.74 15.55
CA THR A 541 16.96 -15.65 14.43
C THR A 541 16.61 -14.98 13.11
N LEU A 542 17.58 -14.84 12.21
CA LEU A 542 17.34 -14.48 10.82
C LEU A 542 16.94 -15.76 10.06
N VAL A 543 15.74 -15.75 9.51
CA VAL A 543 15.22 -16.82 8.66
C VAL A 543 15.41 -16.39 7.21
N MET A 544 16.09 -17.22 6.41
CA MET A 544 16.37 -16.95 5.00
C MET A 544 15.86 -18.09 4.12
N MET A 545 15.06 -17.73 3.12
CA MET A 545 14.58 -18.63 2.10
C MET A 545 15.56 -18.67 0.92
N LEU A 546 16.05 -19.86 0.60
CA LEU A 546 17.02 -20.12 -0.47
C LEU A 546 16.40 -21.02 -1.54
N THR A 547 17.10 -21.23 -2.66
CA THR A 547 16.56 -21.96 -3.84
C THR A 547 16.03 -23.37 -3.51
N ASN A 548 16.52 -24.06 -2.47
CA ASN A 548 15.97 -25.37 -2.04
C ASN A 548 16.05 -25.62 -0.52
N GLN A 549 16.24 -24.58 0.28
CA GLN A 549 16.41 -24.74 1.73
C GLN A 549 15.97 -23.48 2.48
N ILE A 550 15.64 -23.66 3.76
CA ILE A 550 15.51 -22.56 4.72
C ILE A 550 16.75 -22.57 5.59
N THR A 551 17.50 -21.47 5.63
CA THR A 551 18.63 -21.30 6.53
C THR A 551 18.24 -20.36 7.65
N MET A 552 18.47 -20.81 8.89
CA MET A 552 18.25 -20.02 10.10
C MET A 552 19.61 -19.65 10.68
N VAL A 553 19.88 -18.35 10.79
CA VAL A 553 21.09 -17.82 11.44
C VAL A 553 20.71 -17.22 12.77
N GLN A 554 21.19 -17.82 13.85
CA GLN A 554 20.93 -17.36 15.21
C GLN A 554 22.01 -16.38 15.64
N PHE A 555 21.55 -15.26 16.20
CA PHE A 555 22.37 -14.16 16.66
C PHE A 555 22.49 -14.23 18.18
N THR A 556 23.73 -14.29 18.66
CA THR A 556 24.04 -14.30 20.09
C THR A 556 25.03 -13.19 20.40
N THR A 557 24.84 -12.52 21.54
CA THR A 557 25.70 -11.42 21.98
C THR A 557 26.41 -11.80 23.27
N ASN A 558 27.74 -11.72 23.30
CA ASN A 558 28.53 -11.86 24.51
C ASN A 558 29.53 -10.71 24.59
N GLN A 559 29.41 -9.85 25.62
CA GLN A 559 30.39 -8.80 25.97
C GLN A 559 30.96 -8.08 24.73
N ASP A 560 30.08 -7.52 23.89
CA ASP A 560 30.38 -6.77 22.65
C ASP A 560 30.72 -7.58 21.38
N LYS A 561 30.78 -8.92 21.45
CA LYS A 561 30.90 -9.77 20.24
C LYS A 561 29.55 -10.34 19.82
N VAL A 562 29.27 -10.27 18.53
CA VAL A 562 28.14 -10.95 17.88
C VAL A 562 28.65 -12.27 17.32
N SER A 563 28.09 -13.39 17.78
CA SER A 563 28.31 -14.71 17.20
C SER A 563 27.10 -15.16 16.39
N LEU A 564 27.38 -15.68 15.19
CA LEU A 564 26.39 -16.17 14.24
C LEU A 564 26.50 -17.70 14.14
N SER A 565 25.41 -18.42 14.40
CA SER A 565 25.33 -19.86 14.22
C SER A 565 24.23 -20.22 13.23
N GLY A 566 24.59 -20.99 12.18
CA GLY A 566 23.68 -21.38 11.12
C GLY A 566 23.13 -22.79 11.30
N SER A 567 21.86 -22.97 11.01
CA SER A 567 21.22 -24.28 10.78
C SER A 567 20.42 -24.20 9.47
N SER A 568 20.22 -25.32 8.78
CA SER A 568 19.49 -25.34 7.51
C SER A 568 18.56 -26.53 7.40
N ILE A 569 17.40 -26.31 6.81
CA ILE A 569 16.37 -27.30 6.53
C ILE A 569 16.31 -27.48 5.02
N ASN A 570 16.53 -28.71 4.55
CA ASN A 570 16.46 -29.04 3.13
C ASN A 570 15.00 -29.23 2.70
N LEU A 571 14.57 -28.52 1.65
CA LEU A 571 13.21 -28.57 1.11
C LEU A 571 13.08 -29.35 -0.20
N SER A 572 14.10 -30.15 -0.54
CA SER A 572 14.12 -30.97 -1.75
C SER A 572 12.92 -31.91 -1.89
N SER A 573 12.34 -32.39 -0.79
CA SER A 573 11.14 -33.24 -0.77
C SER A 573 9.88 -32.55 -1.32
N ILE A 574 9.78 -31.22 -1.17
CA ILE A 574 8.62 -30.42 -1.59
C ILE A 574 8.92 -29.50 -2.77
N LYS A 575 10.07 -29.68 -3.43
CA LYS A 575 10.53 -28.81 -4.53
C LYS A 575 9.55 -28.69 -5.70
N ASN A 576 8.78 -29.75 -5.96
CA ASN A 576 7.76 -29.74 -7.02
C ASN A 576 6.48 -29.01 -6.61
N GLN A 577 6.28 -28.75 -5.31
CA GLN A 577 5.11 -28.07 -4.76
C GLN A 577 5.40 -26.60 -4.45
N LEU A 578 6.64 -26.27 -4.08
CA LEU A 578 7.06 -24.92 -3.70
C LEU A 578 8.19 -24.40 -4.60
N ASN A 579 7.89 -23.39 -5.41
CA ASN A 579 8.93 -22.62 -6.09
C ASN A 579 9.46 -21.53 -5.15
N THR A 580 10.57 -21.81 -4.49
CA THR A 580 11.12 -20.94 -3.43
C THR A 580 11.55 -19.56 -3.93
N ARG A 581 11.78 -19.40 -5.25
CA ARG A 581 12.11 -18.11 -5.88
C ARG A 581 10.92 -17.14 -5.89
N LEU A 582 9.70 -17.68 -5.78
CA LEU A 582 8.47 -16.90 -5.74
C LEU A 582 8.05 -16.56 -4.31
N VAL A 583 8.81 -16.95 -3.28
CA VAL A 583 8.51 -16.56 -1.90
C VAL A 583 8.86 -15.07 -1.72
N SER A 584 7.85 -14.27 -1.36
CA SER A 584 7.96 -12.83 -1.13
C SER A 584 8.08 -12.46 0.35
N GLN A 585 7.44 -13.22 1.25
CA GLN A 585 7.57 -13.04 2.70
C GLN A 585 7.71 -14.42 3.37
N VAL A 586 8.55 -14.47 4.40
CA VAL A 586 8.76 -15.65 5.23
C VAL A 586 8.79 -15.21 6.69
N ASP A 587 8.18 -15.99 7.58
CA ASP A 587 8.31 -15.80 9.03
C ASP A 587 8.33 -17.14 9.74
N LYS A 588 8.96 -17.22 10.91
CA LYS A 588 9.05 -18.44 11.72
C LYS A 588 8.13 -18.32 12.93
N VAL A 589 7.30 -19.34 13.14
CA VAL A 589 6.45 -19.46 14.32
C VAL A 589 6.66 -20.84 14.95
N GLY A 590 7.29 -20.85 16.12
CA GLY A 590 7.70 -22.12 16.75
C GLY A 590 8.61 -22.89 15.81
N ASP A 591 8.21 -24.12 15.45
CA ASP A 591 8.91 -24.97 14.49
C ASP A 591 8.35 -24.89 13.06
N HIS A 592 7.31 -24.06 12.83
CA HIS A 592 6.63 -23.89 11.56
C HIS A 592 7.11 -22.62 10.84
N PHE A 593 6.85 -22.54 9.52
CA PHE A 593 7.17 -21.34 8.72
C PHE A 593 5.96 -20.86 7.95
N LEU A 594 5.65 -19.57 8.05
CA LEU A 594 4.64 -18.92 7.23
C LEU A 594 5.30 -18.41 5.96
N LEU A 595 4.68 -18.67 4.81
CA LEU A 595 5.20 -18.34 3.49
C LEU A 595 4.13 -17.59 2.69
N LEU A 596 4.52 -16.48 2.07
CA LEU A 596 3.68 -15.77 1.10
C LEU A 596 4.35 -15.74 -0.25
N MET A 597 3.69 -16.31 -1.25
CA MET A 597 4.15 -16.32 -2.63
C MET A 597 3.86 -14.98 -3.33
N THR A 598 4.64 -14.62 -4.34
CA THR A 598 4.37 -13.45 -5.22
C THR A 598 3.04 -13.58 -5.96
N THR A 599 2.52 -14.81 -6.11
CA THR A 599 1.18 -15.12 -6.63
C THR A 599 0.05 -14.79 -5.64
N GLY A 600 0.38 -14.51 -4.38
CA GLY A 600 -0.57 -14.27 -3.30
C GLY A 600 -1.06 -15.54 -2.60
N ASP A 601 -0.47 -16.69 -2.89
CA ASP A 601 -0.72 -17.92 -2.12
C ASP A 601 -0.06 -17.80 -0.75
N PHE A 602 -0.86 -17.84 0.30
CA PHE A 602 -0.43 -17.80 1.69
C PHE A 602 -0.47 -19.20 2.29
N MET A 603 0.68 -19.71 2.71
CA MET A 603 0.90 -21.10 3.08
C MET A 603 1.63 -21.21 4.42
N ILE A 604 1.46 -22.33 5.09
CA ILE A 604 2.30 -22.75 6.21
C ILE A 604 3.08 -24.00 5.84
N LEU A 605 4.38 -23.97 6.13
CA LEU A 605 5.23 -25.14 6.17
C LEU A 605 5.15 -25.72 7.59
N HIS A 606 4.29 -26.71 7.75
CA HIS A 606 3.95 -27.32 9.01
C HIS A 606 4.99 -28.39 9.40
N SER A 607 5.59 -28.27 10.60
CA SER A 607 6.52 -29.26 11.12
C SER A 607 5.77 -30.48 11.65
N LEU A 608 6.11 -31.67 11.16
CA LEU A 608 5.58 -32.95 11.66
C LEU A 608 6.48 -33.55 12.76
N GLY A 609 7.50 -32.81 13.20
CA GLY A 609 8.55 -33.27 14.11
C GLY A 609 9.83 -33.66 13.37
N GLY A 610 10.98 -33.30 13.94
CA GLY A 610 12.28 -33.53 13.31
C GLY A 610 12.50 -32.64 12.08
N SER A 611 12.96 -33.24 10.97
CA SER A 611 13.22 -32.54 9.69
C SER A 611 12.12 -32.74 8.64
N GLN A 612 10.94 -33.24 9.05
CA GLN A 612 9.81 -33.50 8.15
C GLN A 612 8.81 -32.34 8.15
N TYR A 613 8.42 -31.90 6.96
CA TYR A 613 7.51 -30.79 6.76
C TYR A 613 6.42 -31.11 5.74
N GLU A 614 5.24 -30.58 6.00
CA GLU A 614 4.09 -30.59 5.10
C GLU A 614 3.72 -29.17 4.70
N LEU A 615 3.39 -28.95 3.44
CA LEU A 615 3.01 -27.63 2.93
C LEU A 615 1.48 -27.54 2.86
N VAL A 616 0.90 -26.60 3.61
CA VAL A 616 -0.56 -26.40 3.68
C VAL A 616 -0.91 -25.00 3.18
N LEU A 617 -1.84 -24.92 2.23
CA LEU A 617 -2.38 -23.66 1.74
C LEU A 617 -3.43 -23.11 2.73
N ILE A 618 -3.22 -21.90 3.23
CA ILE A 618 -4.15 -21.21 4.13
C ILE A 618 -5.15 -20.38 3.33
N SER A 619 -4.65 -19.52 2.42
CA SER A 619 -5.49 -18.60 1.65
C SER A 619 -4.83 -18.21 0.32
N LYS A 620 -5.62 -17.64 -0.60
CA LYS A 620 -5.16 -17.16 -1.91
C LYS A 620 -5.45 -15.68 -2.09
N GLY A 621 -4.65 -15.01 -2.93
CA GLY A 621 -4.80 -13.59 -3.23
C GLY A 621 -4.45 -12.67 -2.06
N VAL A 622 -3.58 -13.14 -1.16
CA VAL A 622 -3.07 -12.38 -0.02
C VAL A 622 -1.97 -11.41 -0.49
N GLU A 623 -2.03 -10.16 -0.02
CA GLU A 623 -1.05 -9.13 -0.36
C GLU A 623 0.20 -9.18 0.52
N TRP A 624 -0.04 -9.33 1.82
CA TRP A 624 0.92 -9.40 2.89
C TRP A 624 0.25 -10.03 4.11
N PHE A 625 1.05 -10.58 5.03
CA PHE A 625 0.59 -11.02 6.33
C PHE A 625 1.47 -10.44 7.44
N ARG A 626 0.94 -10.36 8.66
CA ARG A 626 1.66 -9.89 9.85
C ARG A 626 1.21 -10.65 11.08
N ILE A 627 2.07 -10.64 12.09
CA ILE A 627 1.82 -11.24 13.39
C ILE A 627 1.79 -10.12 14.44
N ASP A 628 0.70 -10.03 15.19
CA ASP A 628 0.59 -9.15 16.36
C ASP A 628 -0.07 -9.91 17.52
N SER A 629 0.31 -9.53 18.74
CA SER A 629 -0.29 -10.04 19.97
C SER A 629 -1.45 -9.15 20.43
N VAL A 630 -2.57 -9.76 20.76
CA VAL A 630 -3.70 -9.08 21.41
C VAL A 630 -3.69 -9.43 22.89
N ALA A 631 -3.59 -8.40 23.74
CA ALA A 631 -3.68 -8.54 25.18
C ALA A 631 -5.14 -8.58 25.63
N TYR A 632 -5.52 -9.66 26.33
CA TYR A 632 -6.77 -9.89 27.03
C TYR A 632 -6.57 -9.83 28.54
N ARG A 633 -7.66 -9.92 29.31
CA ARG A 633 -7.59 -9.94 30.77
C ARG A 633 -6.96 -11.24 31.32
N ASP A 634 -7.15 -12.35 30.62
CA ASP A 634 -6.66 -13.68 30.99
C ASP A 634 -5.31 -14.06 30.37
N GLY A 635 -4.71 -13.17 29.56
CA GLY A 635 -3.40 -13.37 28.95
C GLY A 635 -3.26 -12.62 27.62
N SER A 636 -2.23 -12.93 26.84
CA SER A 636 -2.09 -12.46 25.45
C SER A 636 -2.21 -13.62 24.49
N ALA A 637 -2.84 -13.39 23.33
CA ALA A 637 -2.86 -14.37 22.24
C ALA A 637 -2.29 -13.75 20.97
N ASP A 638 -1.51 -14.55 20.24
CA ASP A 638 -0.92 -14.14 18.98
C ASP A 638 -1.85 -14.44 17.81
N TYR A 639 -1.92 -13.49 16.88
CA TYR A 639 -2.76 -13.56 15.70
C TYR A 639 -1.93 -13.31 14.45
N VAL A 640 -2.22 -14.07 13.41
CA VAL A 640 -1.81 -13.75 12.05
C VAL A 640 -2.94 -13.01 11.39
N TYR A 641 -2.68 -11.84 10.83
CA TYR A 641 -3.66 -11.16 9.99
C TYR A 641 -3.10 -10.92 8.59
N ALA A 642 -3.93 -11.20 7.59
CA ALA A 642 -3.58 -11.18 6.19
C ALA A 642 -4.56 -10.29 5.42
N LEU A 643 -4.05 -9.37 4.61
CA LEU A 643 -4.87 -8.54 3.74
C LEU A 643 -5.14 -9.29 2.44
N CYS A 644 -6.41 -9.47 2.10
CA CYS A 644 -6.87 -10.01 0.84
C CYS A 644 -7.93 -9.06 0.27
N ARG A 645 -7.55 -8.29 -0.76
CA ARG A 645 -8.40 -7.24 -1.34
C ARG A 645 -8.82 -6.23 -0.26
N ASP A 646 -10.12 -5.97 -0.13
CA ASP A 646 -10.68 -5.06 0.88
C ASP A 646 -11.12 -5.81 2.15
N THR A 647 -10.52 -6.98 2.44
CA THR A 647 -10.81 -7.76 3.65
C THR A 647 -9.54 -8.17 4.36
N VAL A 648 -9.48 -7.93 5.66
CA VAL A 648 -8.46 -8.49 6.55
C VAL A 648 -8.99 -9.77 7.15
N PHE A 649 -8.27 -10.86 6.93
CA PHE A 649 -8.52 -12.14 7.60
C PHE A 649 -7.60 -12.26 8.80
N VAL A 650 -8.16 -12.48 9.99
CA VAL A 650 -7.43 -12.64 11.25
C VAL A 650 -7.57 -14.09 11.71
N TYR A 651 -6.45 -14.78 11.86
CA TYR A 651 -6.34 -16.19 12.24
C TYR A 651 -5.66 -16.30 13.61
N PRO A 652 -6.23 -17.05 14.57
CA PRO A 652 -5.52 -17.41 15.79
C PRO A 652 -4.25 -18.20 15.41
N LEU A 653 -3.08 -17.76 15.87
CA LEU A 653 -1.82 -18.36 15.44
C LEU A 653 -1.72 -19.84 15.85
N ALA A 654 -2.21 -20.18 17.04
CA ALA A 654 -2.28 -21.56 17.51
C ALA A 654 -3.11 -22.47 16.59
N ALA A 655 -4.20 -21.95 15.99
CA ALA A 655 -5.04 -22.73 15.07
C ALA A 655 -4.35 -22.95 13.72
N VAL A 656 -3.63 -21.94 13.22
CA VAL A 656 -2.81 -22.06 12.00
C VAL A 656 -1.70 -23.09 12.19
N CYS A 657 -1.04 -23.09 13.34
CA CYS A 657 0.03 -24.04 13.67
C CYS A 657 -0.48 -25.46 13.96
N ALA A 658 -1.77 -25.64 14.27
CA ALA A 658 -2.32 -26.98 14.53
C ALA A 658 -2.54 -27.81 13.25
N GLY A 659 -2.46 -27.19 12.06
CA GLY A 659 -2.73 -27.84 10.78
C GLY A 659 -4.22 -27.99 10.44
N ASP A 660 -5.11 -27.52 11.32
CA ASP A 660 -6.54 -27.41 11.02
C ASP A 660 -6.79 -26.29 10.02
N THR A 661 -7.81 -26.40 9.16
CA THR A 661 -8.29 -25.28 8.34
C THR A 661 -8.90 -24.22 9.26
N PRO A 662 -8.16 -23.15 9.63
CA PRO A 662 -8.60 -22.26 10.68
C PRO A 662 -9.70 -21.36 10.11
N GLN A 663 -10.81 -21.19 10.83
CA GLN A 663 -11.88 -20.28 10.40
C GLN A 663 -11.47 -18.84 10.74
N PRO A 664 -11.14 -18.00 9.73
CA PRO A 664 -10.69 -16.65 10.02
C PRO A 664 -11.84 -15.76 10.47
N LEU A 665 -11.49 -14.77 11.27
CA LEU A 665 -12.28 -13.57 11.40
C LEU A 665 -12.08 -12.69 10.16
N ALA A 666 -13.16 -12.26 9.50
CA ALA A 666 -13.11 -11.40 8.33
C ALA A 666 -13.55 -9.97 8.67
N ILE A 667 -12.74 -8.97 8.31
CA ILE A 667 -12.98 -7.55 8.60
C ILE A 667 -12.88 -6.75 7.30
N THR A 668 -13.94 -6.03 6.92
CA THR A 668 -13.94 -5.23 5.69
C THR A 668 -13.21 -3.90 5.88
N VAL A 669 -12.28 -3.58 4.99
CA VAL A 669 -11.36 -2.44 5.07
C VAL A 669 -11.35 -1.55 3.81
N SER A 670 -12.49 -1.42 3.13
CA SER A 670 -12.58 -0.52 1.96
C SER A 670 -12.16 0.92 2.31
N GLY A 671 -11.34 1.53 1.45
CA GLY A 671 -10.79 2.87 1.62
C GLY A 671 -9.78 3.02 2.77
N PHE A 672 -9.30 1.93 3.35
CA PHE A 672 -8.42 1.91 4.52
C PHE A 672 -7.32 0.87 4.35
N SER A 673 -6.05 1.26 4.46
CA SER A 673 -4.93 0.31 4.46
C SER A 673 -4.57 -0.04 5.90
N PRO A 674 -4.86 -1.26 6.36
CA PRO A 674 -4.46 -1.70 7.68
C PRO A 674 -2.95 -1.80 7.77
N LEU A 675 -2.40 -1.30 8.88
CA LEU A 675 -0.97 -1.37 9.17
C LEU A 675 -0.69 -2.24 10.38
N ARG A 676 -1.51 -2.14 11.43
CA ARG A 676 -1.29 -2.88 12.66
C ARG A 676 -2.59 -3.23 13.36
N LEU A 677 -2.61 -4.40 14.01
CA LEU A 677 -3.62 -4.74 15.00
C LEU A 677 -3.11 -4.35 16.40
N CYS A 678 -3.82 -3.47 17.09
CA CYS A 678 -3.42 -2.94 18.40
C CYS A 678 -4.50 -3.23 19.46
N SER A 679 -4.08 -3.72 20.62
CA SER A 679 -4.93 -3.79 21.82
C SER A 679 -4.67 -2.57 22.70
N THR A 680 -5.73 -1.91 23.18
CA THR A 680 -5.69 -0.83 24.16
C THR A 680 -6.59 -1.18 25.34
N ALA A 681 -6.50 -0.46 26.47
CA ALA A 681 -7.45 -0.64 27.57
C ALA A 681 -8.93 -0.42 27.15
N LYS A 682 -9.16 0.38 26.09
CA LYS A 682 -10.50 0.71 25.62
C LYS A 682 -11.07 -0.33 24.66
N SER A 683 -10.26 -0.82 23.71
CA SER A 683 -10.72 -1.60 22.55
C SER A 683 -9.55 -2.32 21.85
N ILE A 684 -9.89 -3.25 20.96
CA ILE A 684 -9.00 -3.77 19.91
C ILE A 684 -9.26 -2.95 18.64
N ASP A 685 -8.20 -2.34 18.11
CA ASP A 685 -8.29 -1.44 16.97
C ASP A 685 -7.36 -1.89 15.84
N LEU A 686 -7.86 -1.75 14.62
CA LEU A 686 -7.07 -1.82 13.41
C LEU A 686 -6.58 -0.40 13.11
N VAL A 687 -5.26 -0.19 13.20
CA VAL A 687 -4.60 1.09 12.95
C VAL A 687 -4.03 1.09 11.55
N GLY A 688 -4.28 2.14 10.80
CA GLY A 688 -3.92 2.18 9.39
C GLY A 688 -3.94 3.58 8.78
N LEU A 689 -3.88 3.63 7.46
CA LEU A 689 -3.97 4.87 6.68
C LEU A 689 -5.35 4.99 6.03
N GLU A 690 -5.88 6.21 6.03
CA GLU A 690 -7.10 6.57 5.31
C GLU A 690 -6.97 7.97 4.68
N HIS A 691 -7.68 8.17 3.57
CA HIS A 691 -7.84 9.49 2.97
C HIS A 691 -8.87 10.29 3.76
N VAL A 692 -8.61 11.59 3.91
CA VAL A 692 -9.56 12.54 4.46
C VAL A 692 -9.56 13.81 3.62
N VAL A 693 -10.76 14.30 3.36
CA VAL A 693 -10.98 15.61 2.75
C VAL A 693 -11.26 16.63 3.85
N ASN A 694 -10.32 17.54 4.08
CA ASN A 694 -10.47 18.66 5.01
C ASN A 694 -10.36 19.98 4.25
N HIS A 695 -11.37 20.86 4.32
CA HIS A 695 -11.37 22.16 3.64
C HIS A 695 -11.03 22.06 2.14
N ASN A 696 -11.60 21.08 1.42
CA ASN A 696 -11.28 20.74 0.02
C ASN A 696 -9.83 20.30 -0.24
N ARG A 697 -9.12 19.85 0.80
CA ARG A 697 -7.78 19.28 0.66
C ARG A 697 -7.80 17.81 1.02
N LEU A 698 -7.40 16.98 0.05
CA LEU A 698 -7.06 15.59 0.29
C LEU A 698 -5.79 15.51 1.13
N ALA A 699 -5.83 14.71 2.18
CA ALA A 699 -4.67 14.34 2.96
C ALA A 699 -4.79 12.88 3.44
N VAL A 700 -3.65 12.22 3.59
CA VAL A 700 -3.58 10.92 4.26
C VAL A 700 -3.38 11.13 5.77
N LYS A 701 -4.20 10.47 6.60
CA LYS A 701 -4.04 10.46 8.05
C LYS A 701 -4.02 9.04 8.62
N THR A 702 -3.65 8.93 9.89
CA THR A 702 -3.84 7.71 10.66
C THR A 702 -5.32 7.53 10.99
N GLY A 703 -5.90 6.41 10.57
CA GLY A 703 -7.24 5.98 10.95
C GLY A 703 -7.19 4.90 12.03
N HIS A 704 -8.18 4.92 12.92
CA HIS A 704 -8.40 3.90 13.95
C HIS A 704 -9.78 3.29 13.74
N ARG A 705 -9.84 2.03 13.34
CA ARG A 705 -11.11 1.27 13.22
C ARG A 705 -11.23 0.30 14.38
N GLY A 706 -12.21 0.52 15.26
CA GLY A 706 -12.50 -0.40 16.36
C GLY A 706 -13.05 -1.72 15.84
N VAL A 707 -12.36 -2.82 16.14
CA VAL A 707 -12.69 -4.16 15.63
C VAL A 707 -13.04 -5.15 16.74
N LEU A 708 -13.09 -4.73 18.00
CA LEU A 708 -13.45 -5.61 19.12
C LEU A 708 -14.77 -6.38 18.90
N HIS A 709 -15.80 -5.74 18.37
CA HIS A 709 -17.08 -6.38 18.08
C HIS A 709 -16.96 -7.55 17.10
N HIS A 710 -16.03 -7.50 16.14
CA HIS A 710 -15.76 -8.61 15.23
C HIS A 710 -15.20 -9.82 16.01
N PHE A 711 -14.25 -9.60 16.93
CA PHE A 711 -13.70 -10.67 17.78
C PHE A 711 -14.77 -11.31 18.66
N ILE A 712 -15.64 -10.50 19.27
CA ILE A 712 -16.76 -11.00 20.08
C ILE A 712 -17.73 -11.81 19.22
N GLU A 713 -18.09 -11.30 18.03
CA GLU A 713 -18.98 -11.99 17.09
C GLU A 713 -18.40 -13.34 16.66
N HIS A 714 -17.10 -13.41 16.35
CA HIS A 714 -16.44 -14.66 15.98
C HIS A 714 -16.50 -15.69 17.11
N ASP A 715 -16.13 -15.31 18.34
CA ASP A 715 -16.21 -16.22 19.49
C ASP A 715 -17.67 -16.61 19.79
N LEU A 716 -18.66 -15.73 19.59
CA LEU A 716 -20.09 -16.02 19.76
C LEU A 716 -20.60 -17.08 18.76
N VAL A 717 -20.17 -16.98 17.50
CA VAL A 717 -20.55 -17.92 16.43
C VAL A 717 -19.91 -19.28 16.65
N HIS A 718 -18.61 -19.32 16.96
CA HIS A 718 -17.81 -20.55 16.94
C HIS A 718 -17.67 -21.25 18.29
N THR A 719 -17.95 -20.57 19.41
CA THR A 719 -17.91 -21.19 20.74
C THR A 719 -19.22 -21.93 21.04
N PRO A 720 -19.16 -23.16 21.60
CA PRO A 720 -20.34 -23.87 22.08
C PRO A 720 -21.10 -23.04 23.12
N LYS A 721 -22.44 -23.11 23.09
CA LYS A 721 -23.34 -22.28 23.92
C LYS A 721 -22.96 -22.26 25.41
N GLU A 722 -22.66 -23.44 25.97
CA GLU A 722 -22.31 -23.62 27.39
C GLU A 722 -21.03 -22.87 27.83
N LEU A 723 -20.12 -22.60 26.89
CA LEU A 723 -18.82 -21.98 27.16
C LEU A 723 -18.74 -20.51 26.72
N VAL A 724 -19.77 -20.00 26.02
CA VAL A 724 -19.79 -18.64 25.48
C VAL A 724 -19.73 -17.59 26.58
N VAL A 725 -20.61 -17.65 27.58
CA VAL A 725 -20.68 -16.62 28.64
C VAL A 725 -19.39 -16.55 29.46
N PRO A 726 -18.83 -17.68 29.97
CA PRO A 726 -17.56 -17.64 30.70
C PRO A 726 -16.40 -17.14 29.84
N ARG A 727 -16.32 -17.56 28.57
CA ARG A 727 -15.24 -17.17 27.65
C ARG A 727 -15.28 -15.69 27.29
N LEU A 728 -16.45 -15.17 26.91
CA LEU A 728 -16.57 -13.76 26.55
C LEU A 728 -16.30 -12.86 27.76
N SER A 729 -16.82 -13.23 28.92
CA SER A 729 -16.62 -12.48 30.16
C SER A 729 -15.17 -12.53 30.64
N SER A 730 -14.49 -13.68 30.57
CA SER A 730 -13.08 -13.75 30.98
C SER A 730 -12.17 -12.94 30.05
N ARG A 731 -12.48 -12.96 28.76
CA ARG A 731 -11.58 -12.46 27.71
C ARG A 731 -11.77 -10.98 27.39
N TYR A 732 -13.03 -10.52 27.29
CA TYR A 732 -13.35 -9.20 26.74
C TYR A 732 -13.91 -8.21 27.76
N SER A 733 -14.34 -8.64 28.95
CA SER A 733 -14.93 -7.73 29.95
C SER A 733 -13.96 -6.66 30.46
N GLY A 734 -12.65 -6.82 30.21
CA GLY A 734 -11.62 -5.86 30.59
C GLY A 734 -11.56 -4.62 29.71
N TYR A 735 -12.25 -4.60 28.57
CA TYR A 735 -12.29 -3.45 27.67
C TYR A 735 -13.43 -2.50 27.99
N ASP A 736 -13.15 -1.20 28.06
CA ASP A 736 -14.17 -0.16 28.31
C ASP A 736 -15.32 -0.21 27.28
N SER A 737 -15.03 -0.61 26.04
CA SER A 737 -16.03 -0.68 24.96
C SER A 737 -16.81 -1.99 24.89
N TYR A 738 -16.61 -2.94 25.82
CA TYR A 738 -17.23 -4.27 25.76
C TYR A 738 -18.77 -4.21 25.68
N ASN A 739 -19.41 -3.51 26.61
CA ASN A 739 -20.88 -3.38 26.64
C ASN A 739 -21.42 -2.68 25.39
N TYR A 740 -20.71 -1.67 24.89
CA TYR A 740 -21.06 -1.00 23.64
C TYR A 740 -20.95 -1.94 22.43
N CYS A 741 -19.92 -2.79 22.37
CA CYS A 741 -19.77 -3.77 21.29
C CYS A 741 -20.91 -4.82 21.31
N LEU A 742 -21.30 -5.28 22.50
CA LEU A 742 -22.44 -6.17 22.66
C LEU A 742 -23.74 -5.52 22.19
N GLU A 743 -23.93 -4.24 22.52
CA GLU A 743 -25.08 -3.46 22.05
C GLU A 743 -25.13 -3.37 20.52
N VAL A 744 -24.01 -3.04 19.87
CA VAL A 744 -23.89 -2.96 18.40
C VAL A 744 -24.22 -4.31 17.75
N LEU A 745 -23.70 -5.41 18.30
CA LEU A 745 -24.02 -6.74 17.81
C LEU A 745 -25.50 -7.07 17.98
N LEU A 746 -26.09 -6.72 19.12
CA LEU A 746 -27.49 -7.00 19.40
C LEU A 746 -28.41 -6.28 18.41
N VAL A 747 -28.17 -4.98 18.16
CA VAL A 747 -28.88 -4.23 17.12
C VAL A 747 -28.77 -4.95 15.77
N ARG A 748 -27.57 -5.32 15.35
CA ARG A 748 -27.30 -5.94 14.05
C ARG A 748 -28.00 -7.29 13.85
N TYR A 749 -28.05 -8.15 14.87
CA TYR A 749 -28.75 -9.45 14.80
C TYR A 749 -30.28 -9.33 14.93
N LEU A 750 -30.79 -8.22 15.46
CA LEU A 750 -32.22 -7.94 15.46
C LEU A 750 -32.67 -7.39 14.11
N THR A 751 -31.95 -6.43 13.54
CA THR A 751 -32.38 -5.66 12.36
C THR A 751 -31.88 -6.20 11.02
N GLU A 752 -30.61 -6.60 10.93
CA GLU A 752 -29.95 -6.90 9.64
C GLU A 752 -29.71 -8.39 9.40
N ILE A 753 -29.34 -9.13 10.45
CA ILE A 753 -28.89 -10.53 10.33
C ILE A 753 -29.93 -11.46 10.96
N ASP A 754 -30.57 -12.30 10.13
CA ASP A 754 -31.50 -13.31 10.62
C ASP A 754 -30.80 -14.63 10.94
N LYS A 755 -30.22 -14.73 12.14
CA LYS A 755 -29.57 -15.95 12.67
C LYS A 755 -29.99 -16.22 14.12
N PRO A 756 -31.15 -16.85 14.35
CA PRO A 756 -31.69 -17.08 15.68
C PRO A 756 -30.72 -17.74 16.68
N PRO A 757 -29.96 -18.80 16.33
CA PRO A 757 -29.07 -19.46 17.29
C PRO A 757 -27.93 -18.58 17.84
N VAL A 758 -27.53 -17.56 17.08
CA VAL A 758 -26.47 -16.62 17.50
C VAL A 758 -27.07 -15.51 18.35
N LEU A 759 -28.27 -15.05 17.99
CA LEU A 759 -29.04 -14.10 18.79
C LEU A 759 -29.33 -14.68 20.18
N ASP A 760 -29.77 -15.93 20.27
CA ASP A 760 -30.04 -16.60 21.56
C ASP A 760 -28.79 -16.63 22.47
N LYS A 761 -27.62 -16.94 21.90
CA LYS A 761 -26.35 -16.89 22.65
C LYS A 761 -26.03 -15.47 23.11
N LEU A 762 -26.29 -14.47 22.28
CA LEU A 762 -26.04 -13.07 22.61
C LEU A 762 -26.95 -12.61 23.77
N MET A 763 -28.21 -13.00 23.75
CA MET A 763 -29.20 -12.75 24.81
C MET A 763 -28.87 -13.46 26.14
N GLU A 764 -27.90 -14.38 26.18
CA GLU A 764 -27.41 -14.96 27.43
C GLU A 764 -26.19 -14.22 28.00
N VAL A 765 -25.46 -13.50 27.16
CA VAL A 765 -24.23 -12.78 27.51
C VAL A 765 -24.51 -11.34 27.96
N VAL A 766 -25.57 -10.76 27.40
CA VAL A 766 -25.89 -9.34 27.54
C VAL A 766 -26.62 -9.08 28.86
N ASP A 767 -26.33 -7.92 29.48
CA ASP A 767 -26.98 -7.49 30.71
C ASP A 767 -28.22 -6.61 30.47
N ASP A 768 -29.03 -6.42 31.52
CA ASP A 768 -30.27 -5.65 31.44
C ASP A 768 -30.03 -4.17 31.02
N SER A 769 -28.83 -3.62 31.22
CA SER A 769 -28.52 -2.23 30.83
C SER A 769 -28.31 -2.08 29.33
N VAL A 770 -27.66 -3.06 28.71
CA VAL A 770 -27.45 -3.10 27.26
C VAL A 770 -28.77 -3.38 26.53
N TYR A 771 -29.67 -4.20 27.09
CA TYR A 771 -31.01 -4.41 26.54
C TYR A 771 -31.80 -3.12 26.42
N ILE A 772 -31.87 -2.35 27.49
CA ILE A 772 -32.63 -1.09 27.51
C ILE A 772 -32.02 -0.09 26.52
N ASN A 773 -30.69 0.02 26.45
CA ASN A 773 -30.03 0.91 25.49
C ASN A 773 -30.29 0.49 24.04
N CYS A 774 -30.28 -0.81 23.75
CA CYS A 774 -30.60 -1.35 22.44
C CYS A 774 -32.04 -1.04 22.03
N LEU A 775 -33.02 -1.32 22.89
CA LEU A 775 -34.44 -1.06 22.62
C LEU A 775 -34.73 0.42 22.34
N ARG A 776 -33.98 1.36 22.94
CA ARG A 776 -34.08 2.80 22.66
C ARG A 776 -33.53 3.20 21.28
N LYS A 777 -32.70 2.36 20.64
CA LYS A 777 -32.05 2.67 19.36
C LYS A 777 -32.67 1.96 18.16
N ILE A 778 -33.45 0.91 18.38
CA ILE A 778 -34.11 0.16 17.30
C ILE A 778 -35.57 0.59 17.13
N GLU A 779 -36.08 0.47 15.90
CA GLU A 779 -37.49 0.76 15.60
C GLU A 779 -38.42 -0.25 16.29
N VAL A 780 -39.64 0.20 16.64
CA VAL A 780 -40.66 -0.60 17.34
C VAL A 780 -40.95 -1.92 16.61
N GLY A 781 -40.89 -1.94 15.27
CA GLY A 781 -41.10 -3.15 14.48
C GLY A 781 -40.11 -4.29 14.74
N TYR A 782 -38.98 -4.04 15.41
CA TYR A 782 -38.02 -5.07 15.81
C TYR A 782 -38.18 -5.54 17.27
N TRP A 783 -39.06 -4.92 18.05
CA TRP A 783 -39.23 -5.24 19.47
C TRP A 783 -39.82 -6.64 19.68
N ASP A 784 -40.77 -7.06 18.85
CA ASP A 784 -41.35 -8.41 18.92
C ASP A 784 -40.28 -9.50 18.77
N LYS A 785 -39.35 -9.30 17.83
CA LYS A 785 -38.22 -10.20 17.62
C LYS A 785 -37.29 -10.23 18.84
N PHE A 786 -37.04 -9.09 19.47
CA PHE A 786 -36.25 -8.99 20.70
C PHE A 786 -36.90 -9.75 21.86
N PHE A 787 -38.17 -9.47 22.17
CA PHE A 787 -38.89 -10.07 23.29
C PHE A 787 -39.10 -11.58 23.09
N THR A 788 -39.36 -12.01 21.85
CA THR A 788 -39.42 -13.43 21.48
C THR A 788 -38.08 -14.14 21.74
N ALA A 789 -36.96 -13.54 21.33
CA ALA A 789 -35.63 -14.11 21.57
C ALA A 789 -35.24 -14.15 23.05
N LEU A 790 -35.71 -13.18 23.84
CA LEU A 790 -35.51 -13.15 25.29
C LEU A 790 -36.44 -14.14 26.04
N GLY A 791 -37.49 -14.64 25.40
CA GLY A 791 -38.50 -15.49 26.01
C GLY A 791 -39.38 -14.77 27.03
N THR A 792 -39.67 -13.47 26.82
CA THR A 792 -40.45 -12.63 27.74
C THR A 792 -41.35 -11.67 26.97
N THR A 793 -42.23 -10.93 27.65
CA THR A 793 -42.99 -9.81 27.08
C THR A 793 -42.50 -8.48 27.63
N ALA A 794 -42.90 -7.37 27.02
CA ALA A 794 -42.53 -6.04 27.54
C ALA A 794 -43.05 -5.83 28.98
N GLU A 795 -44.24 -6.36 29.27
CA GLU A 795 -44.91 -6.35 30.59
C GLU A 795 -44.14 -7.20 31.61
N ASP A 796 -43.83 -8.46 31.27
CA ASP A 796 -43.09 -9.37 32.14
C ASP A 796 -41.68 -8.83 32.46
N TYR A 797 -41.03 -8.18 31.48
CA TYR A 797 -39.72 -7.58 31.67
C TYR A 797 -39.77 -6.36 32.61
N MET A 798 -40.81 -5.51 32.52
CA MET A 798 -41.01 -4.42 33.47
C MET A 798 -41.23 -4.96 34.89
N ALA A 799 -42.09 -5.98 35.04
CA ALA A 799 -42.34 -6.61 36.34
C ALA A 799 -41.05 -7.17 36.96
N LYS A 800 -40.20 -7.84 36.15
CA LYS A 800 -38.89 -8.34 36.56
C LYS A 800 -37.94 -7.23 37.05
N LEU A 801 -37.91 -6.07 36.38
CA LEU A 801 -37.06 -4.95 36.80
C LEU A 801 -37.52 -4.33 38.12
N ILE A 802 -38.84 -4.19 38.31
CA ILE A 802 -39.45 -3.71 39.55
C ILE A 802 -39.13 -4.66 40.70
N GLU A 803 -39.24 -5.97 40.49
CA GLU A 803 -38.96 -7.00 41.49
C GLU A 803 -37.48 -7.02 41.92
N LYS A 804 -36.56 -6.74 40.99
CA LYS A 804 -35.13 -6.55 41.28
C LYS A 804 -34.82 -5.26 42.05
N GLY A 805 -35.76 -4.32 42.14
CA GLY A 805 -35.56 -3.03 42.79
C GLY A 805 -34.62 -2.09 42.04
N ASP A 806 -34.35 -2.33 40.74
CA ASP A 806 -33.42 -1.52 39.95
C ASP A 806 -34.12 -0.28 39.39
N VAL A 807 -34.21 0.74 40.25
CA VAL A 807 -34.99 1.97 40.01
C VAL A 807 -34.55 2.71 38.74
N GLU A 808 -33.24 2.75 38.47
CA GLU A 808 -32.65 3.41 37.31
C GLU A 808 -33.06 2.73 36.00
N ARG A 809 -32.95 1.40 35.97
CA ARG A 809 -33.36 0.62 34.79
C ARG A 809 -34.86 0.66 34.56
N CYS A 810 -35.68 0.63 35.62
CA CYS A 810 -37.14 0.78 35.50
C CYS A 810 -37.50 2.12 34.83
N TYR A 811 -36.90 3.21 35.29
CA TYR A 811 -37.13 4.54 34.72
C TYR A 811 -36.71 4.62 33.24
N HIS A 812 -35.52 4.10 32.90
CA HIS A 812 -35.05 4.11 31.51
C HIS A 812 -35.87 3.19 30.58
N TYR A 813 -36.44 2.12 31.10
CA TYR A 813 -37.28 1.19 30.35
C TYR A 813 -38.74 1.65 30.20
N LEU A 814 -39.22 2.56 31.07
CA LEU A 814 -40.61 3.03 31.07
C LEU A 814 -41.09 3.56 29.71
N ILE A 815 -40.24 4.29 28.99
CA ILE A 815 -40.57 4.80 27.65
C ILE A 815 -40.77 3.65 26.66
N ILE A 816 -40.00 2.58 26.77
CA ILE A 816 -40.15 1.40 25.91
C ILE A 816 -41.44 0.68 26.26
N TYR A 817 -41.68 0.44 27.55
CA TYR A 817 -42.88 -0.23 28.05
C TYR A 817 -44.18 0.46 27.60
N LEU A 818 -44.27 1.79 27.75
CA LEU A 818 -45.46 2.56 27.36
C LEU A 818 -45.70 2.63 25.85
N ASN A 819 -44.66 2.42 25.03
CA ASN A 819 -44.79 2.38 23.56
C ASN A 819 -44.99 0.95 23.04
N ALA A 820 -44.68 -0.07 23.85
CA ALA A 820 -44.85 -1.48 23.50
C ALA A 820 -46.29 -1.93 23.76
N ASP A 821 -46.95 -1.31 24.73
CA ASP A 821 -48.38 -1.53 24.97
C ASP A 821 -49.20 -0.77 23.93
N THR A 822 -50.01 -1.52 23.17
CA THR A 822 -50.93 -0.98 22.17
C THR A 822 -52.32 -0.75 22.75
N LYS A 823 -52.48 -0.93 24.07
CA LYS A 823 -53.72 -0.63 24.79
C LYS A 823 -53.77 0.87 25.10
N ASP A 824 -54.90 1.50 24.80
CA ASP A 824 -55.16 2.93 24.99
C ASP A 824 -55.17 3.39 26.48
N ASP A 825 -54.96 2.49 27.43
CA ASP A 825 -54.93 2.78 28.87
C ASP A 825 -53.48 2.84 29.37
N VAL A 826 -53.04 4.05 29.75
CA VAL A 826 -51.76 4.26 30.44
C VAL A 826 -51.78 3.47 31.75
N ASP A 827 -50.83 2.55 31.93
CA ASP A 827 -50.75 1.70 33.13
C ASP A 827 -50.24 2.52 34.35
N ASN A 828 -51.15 3.35 34.86
CA ASN A 828 -50.96 4.32 35.93
C ASN A 828 -50.39 3.70 37.21
N GLU A 829 -50.71 2.43 37.50
CA GLU A 829 -50.18 1.71 38.65
C GLU A 829 -48.67 1.44 38.54
N VAL A 830 -48.17 1.12 37.35
CA VAL A 830 -46.74 0.88 37.09
C VAL A 830 -45.96 2.18 37.23
N ILE A 831 -46.50 3.28 36.71
CA ILE A 831 -45.90 4.62 36.84
C ILE A 831 -45.84 5.04 38.31
N LEU A 832 -46.92 4.85 39.09
CA LEU A 832 -46.94 5.13 40.53
C LEU A 832 -45.92 4.28 41.31
N LYS A 833 -45.77 2.99 40.98
CA LYS A 833 -44.77 2.11 41.59
C LYS A 833 -43.34 2.60 41.31
N ILE A 834 -43.02 2.94 40.07
CA ILE A 834 -41.70 3.48 39.70
C ILE A 834 -41.45 4.84 40.36
N PHE A 835 -42.47 5.70 40.45
CA PHE A 835 -42.37 6.99 41.12
C PHE A 835 -42.05 6.84 42.62
N ARG A 836 -42.77 5.95 43.33
CA ARG A 836 -42.48 5.62 44.75
C ARG A 836 -41.07 5.03 44.91
N MET A 837 -40.62 4.21 43.96
CA MET A 837 -39.25 3.67 43.95
C MET A 837 -38.20 4.78 43.80
N LEU A 838 -38.40 5.74 42.88
CA LEU A 838 -37.52 6.90 42.67
C LEU A 838 -37.46 7.82 43.89
N GLN A 839 -38.62 8.08 44.50
CA GLN A 839 -38.73 8.86 45.73
C GLN A 839 -37.96 8.21 46.89
N ARG A 840 -38.13 6.90 47.09
CA ARG A 840 -37.40 6.14 48.12
C ARG A 840 -35.88 6.09 47.86
N ALA A 841 -35.47 6.13 46.59
CA ALA A 841 -34.06 6.17 46.19
C ALA A 841 -33.44 7.59 46.21
N GLY A 842 -34.23 8.63 46.52
CA GLY A 842 -33.78 10.03 46.57
C GLY A 842 -33.38 10.62 45.21
N ARG A 843 -33.85 10.04 44.10
CA ARG A 843 -33.55 10.46 42.72
C ARG A 843 -34.55 11.52 42.22
N TRP A 844 -34.59 12.66 42.90
CA TRP A 844 -35.59 13.73 42.67
C TRP A 844 -35.60 14.30 41.24
N ASP A 845 -34.44 14.39 40.59
CA ASP A 845 -34.33 14.88 39.21
C ASP A 845 -35.07 13.97 38.21
N TRP A 846 -35.09 12.65 38.46
CA TRP A 846 -35.82 11.70 37.62
C TRP A 846 -37.31 11.66 37.96
N CYS A 847 -37.69 11.87 39.22
CA CYS A 847 -39.10 12.11 39.57
C CYS A 847 -39.65 13.34 38.81
N PHE A 848 -38.86 14.40 38.71
CA PHE A 848 -39.22 15.62 37.99
C PHE A 848 -39.42 15.36 36.49
N GLU A 849 -38.46 14.71 35.83
CA GLU A 849 -38.59 14.37 34.41
C GLU A 849 -39.75 13.39 34.16
N LEU A 850 -40.01 12.46 35.09
CA LEU A 850 -41.18 11.58 35.03
C LEU A 850 -42.49 12.35 35.12
N CYS A 851 -42.62 13.32 36.04
CA CYS A 851 -43.79 14.20 36.12
C CYS A 851 -43.97 15.03 34.84
N ARG A 852 -42.88 15.53 34.25
CA ARG A 852 -42.91 16.27 32.99
C ARG A 852 -43.39 15.39 31.84
N PHE A 853 -42.93 14.15 31.81
CA PHE A 853 -43.35 13.16 30.82
C PHE A 853 -44.82 12.76 30.99
N VAL A 854 -45.27 12.48 32.21
CA VAL A 854 -46.69 12.19 32.52
C VAL A 854 -47.58 13.38 32.14
N LYS A 855 -47.18 14.62 32.43
CA LYS A 855 -47.88 15.85 32.02
C LYS A 855 -48.12 15.94 30.51
N LEU A 856 -47.26 15.33 29.69
CA LEU A 856 -47.39 15.30 28.23
C LEU A 856 -48.31 14.18 27.73
N ILE A 857 -48.49 13.11 28.51
CA ILE A 857 -49.31 11.94 28.17
C ILE A 857 -50.73 12.08 28.72
N ASP A 858 -50.87 12.33 30.03
CA ASP A 858 -52.14 12.47 30.73
C ASP A 858 -52.02 13.50 31.87
N ARG A 859 -52.71 14.63 31.68
CA ARG A 859 -52.69 15.75 32.61
C ARG A 859 -53.54 15.50 33.86
N ASP A 860 -54.56 14.65 33.77
CA ASP A 860 -55.47 14.35 34.87
C ASP A 860 -54.83 13.32 35.83
N PHE A 861 -54.10 12.35 35.28
CA PHE A 861 -53.30 11.42 36.09
C PHE A 861 -52.21 12.13 36.91
N LEU A 862 -51.60 13.21 36.39
CA LEU A 862 -50.65 14.02 37.17
C LEU A 862 -51.27 14.59 38.46
N LEU A 863 -52.57 14.95 38.42
CA LEU A 863 -53.30 15.45 39.59
C LEU A 863 -53.58 14.34 40.60
N GLU A 864 -53.81 13.11 40.13
CA GLU A 864 -53.99 11.92 40.96
C GLU A 864 -52.67 11.49 41.62
N LEU A 865 -51.57 11.50 40.86
CA LEU A 865 -50.22 11.25 41.35
C LEU A 865 -49.83 12.26 42.45
N ARG A 866 -50.20 13.54 42.28
CA ARG A 866 -50.04 14.56 43.33
C ARG A 866 -50.84 14.24 44.60
N ARG A 867 -52.06 13.70 44.48
CA ARG A 867 -52.90 13.34 45.64
C ARG A 867 -52.34 12.13 46.39
N GLU A 868 -51.95 11.07 45.68
CA GLU A 868 -51.37 9.87 46.29
C GLU A 868 -50.03 10.13 46.99
N LEU A 869 -49.24 11.10 46.53
CA LEU A 869 -47.95 11.46 47.13
C LEU A 869 -48.07 12.31 48.41
N VAL A 870 -49.22 12.93 48.64
CA VAL A 870 -49.49 13.75 49.83
C VAL A 870 -49.94 12.90 51.02
N ASP A 871 -50.39 11.66 50.80
CA ASP A 871 -50.88 10.75 51.85
C ASP A 871 -49.79 9.88 52.52
N ASP A 872 -48.56 9.81 51.99
CA ASP A 872 -47.41 9.11 52.60
C ASP A 872 -46.53 10.11 53.41
N ASP A 873 -46.87 10.38 54.68
CA ASP A 873 -46.14 11.23 55.66
C ASP A 873 -44.63 10.87 55.78
N THR A 874 -43.62 11.73 56.01
CA THR A 874 -43.49 13.11 56.52
C THR A 874 -42.10 13.69 56.12
N LYS A 875 -41.97 15.02 56.06
CA LYS A 875 -40.73 15.86 55.94
C LYS A 875 -39.98 15.96 54.60
N LEU A 876 -40.13 15.06 53.63
CA LEU A 876 -39.52 15.22 52.30
C LEU A 876 -40.44 15.89 51.26
N ALA A 877 -41.73 16.02 51.58
CA ALA A 877 -42.72 16.64 50.72
C ALA A 877 -42.46 18.14 50.48
N VAL A 878 -41.83 18.87 51.40
CA VAL A 878 -41.64 20.33 51.28
C VAL A 878 -40.56 20.71 50.24
N GLU A 879 -39.47 19.95 50.14
CA GLU A 879 -38.44 20.17 49.09
C GLU A 879 -38.90 19.69 47.71
N ALA A 880 -39.74 18.65 47.66
CA ALA A 880 -40.35 18.18 46.42
C ALA A 880 -41.43 19.16 45.93
N ASP A 881 -42.29 19.70 46.81
CA ASP A 881 -43.33 20.67 46.46
C ASP A 881 -42.74 21.97 45.90
N GLU A 882 -41.66 22.51 46.50
CA GLU A 882 -41.06 23.75 45.99
C GLU A 882 -40.48 23.60 44.57
N LYS A 883 -39.90 22.45 44.24
CA LYS A 883 -39.36 22.20 42.89
C LYS A 883 -40.43 21.76 41.88
N LEU A 884 -41.49 21.07 42.30
CA LEU A 884 -42.59 20.68 41.42
C LEU A 884 -43.52 21.85 41.07
N ILE A 885 -43.68 22.82 41.99
CA ILE A 885 -44.50 24.04 41.78
C ILE A 885 -43.82 25.03 40.83
N LEU A 886 -42.49 25.00 40.70
CA LEU A 886 -41.71 25.89 39.84
C LEU A 886 -41.66 25.49 38.34
N ALA A 887 -42.27 24.36 37.92
CA ALA A 887 -42.29 23.85 36.54
C ALA A 887 -43.70 23.55 36.01
#